data_AF-A0AAW2I6N4-F1
#
_entry.id   AF-A0AAW2I6N4-F1
#
_cell.length_a   1.000
_cell.length_b   1.000
_cell.length_c   1.000
_cell.angle_alpha   90.00
_cell.angle_beta   90.00
_cell.angle_gamma   90.00
#
_symmetry.space_group_name_H-M   'P 1'
#
loop_
_entity.id
_entity.type
_entity.pdbx_description
1 polymer ?
#
loop_
_entity_poly.entity_id
_entity_poly.type
_entity_poly.pdbx_seq_one_letter_code
_entity_poly.pdbx_strand_id
1 'polypeptide(L)'
;MRVRLFCLVALTAVLRVSGQGGFFREELFPEQIQQHELHLQMQVLQDQLQDLNINFQQNPDSQEEFLKKRAELLKKLEDSQKEQQELQNKLQLRLSSLPLEALNTKSVTTTTTTAKTTTTTTEATTRPPFPFPQQPFQPPFQPPFQPQFIPPQGQFSSSFASSFASSDGNGFSSSSASSSSSFSQPLFLTVAPPCQTQSGEEGRCRPLSQCVTFYADVPELRRQPCQLNEIERGVCCPLRKRPPPPRLNNQPVDGVLRPPPPPPVVIPPFTPQDLNHAGNTALQKLHERLQFIASLFANHVVIPDGSAAAWHQQFFQTTNDTLAEGDVAQKTVEASVNLVNDFQLSPDQGRFALPTFSVLNTVIADTCPAVSHCIPIKYRTADGSCNNLNNERWGKSGTALQRILPPKYEDGVNAPRSRAENGQELPSARLVTNVFATDSDTPHENLTLLVMQWGQFLDHDLTHTPITRGQGGSGITCCQDGNIIPPNFRHPDCFAIAVSRNDHIFAPFGERCMEFVRSLPAPRPECNFGPREQMNQVTGYQDGSNIYGSNINAQRDLREFRGGRLRIQNVRGRQYLPNNANECSNEIGQACFKAGDTRVNEQVNLAVMHTLWMREHNRVAAELQRLNPNWSDEALFQEARRIVVAEMQHITYNEFLPILLGRDYMDKFELTPKDDGHPRLYNENINPGITNVFATAAFRFGHSLIGGLMQGLNPFGNVRENLILHQHHFSPFVLYNDGVMDDFVRGLSTQPSQKFDRHFTREITDHLFQGDLDFGLDLVALNIQRGRDHGLPPYNEWRQVCGLPKIRSWEELANVMDPESARLLQKLYPSVDELDLFVAAVAEKPSPGALLGPTFVCLVGDQFSRLRRGDRYFYEEGGQPSSFTPEQLNQIRKSNLARILCDNSDDIIVMQPLAFFQSSLVNQRMDCKSESILRVDLRPWQGERPQA
;
A
#
# COMPACT_ATOMS: atom_id res chain seq x y z
N MET A 1 21.48 -0.75 46.87
CA MET A 1 20.00 -0.78 46.96
C MET A 1 19.33 -0.11 45.76
N ARG A 2 19.50 1.20 45.53
CA ARG A 2 18.90 1.94 44.37
C ARG A 2 19.13 1.27 42.99
N VAL A 3 20.34 0.76 42.72
CA VAL A 3 20.64 0.03 41.46
C VAL A 3 19.84 -1.28 41.32
N ARG A 4 19.57 -2.02 42.40
CA ARG A 4 18.75 -3.24 42.34
C ARG A 4 17.27 -2.94 42.08
N LEU A 5 16.77 -1.80 42.56
CA LEU A 5 15.39 -1.38 42.31
C LEU A 5 15.19 -0.97 40.84
N PHE A 6 16.15 -0.24 40.27
CA PHE A 6 16.14 0.10 38.84
C PHE A 6 16.24 -1.16 37.95
N CYS A 7 17.08 -2.13 38.31
CA CYS A 7 17.12 -3.40 37.61
C CYS A 7 15.81 -4.21 37.73
N LEU A 8 15.14 -4.25 38.88
CA LEU A 8 13.86 -4.99 39.01
C LEU A 8 12.74 -4.38 38.16
N VAL A 9 12.63 -3.04 38.16
CA VAL A 9 11.64 -2.31 37.34
C VAL A 9 11.95 -2.45 35.84
N ALA A 10 13.22 -2.35 35.45
CA ALA A 10 13.63 -2.61 34.07
C ALA A 10 13.37 -4.07 33.67
N LEU A 11 13.62 -5.05 34.54
CA LEU A 11 13.40 -6.46 34.23
C LEU A 11 11.91 -6.82 34.14
N THR A 12 11.04 -6.24 34.97
CA THR A 12 9.58 -6.45 34.86
C THR A 12 8.97 -5.72 33.66
N ALA A 13 9.52 -4.56 33.26
CA ALA A 13 9.15 -3.91 32.00
C ALA A 13 9.59 -4.73 30.77
N VAL A 14 10.83 -5.25 30.77
CA VAL A 14 11.36 -6.08 29.66
C VAL A 14 10.65 -7.43 29.57
N LEU A 15 10.40 -8.10 30.70
CA LEU A 15 9.72 -9.41 30.72
C LEU A 15 8.21 -9.36 30.41
N ARG A 16 7.59 -8.16 30.35
CA ARG A 16 6.25 -8.00 29.75
C ARG A 16 6.27 -7.68 28.25
N VAL A 17 7.42 -7.31 27.68
CA VAL A 17 7.58 -7.01 26.24
C VAL A 17 8.05 -8.24 25.45
N SER A 18 8.81 -9.15 26.08
CA SER A 18 9.09 -10.48 25.51
C SER A 18 8.04 -11.49 26.02
N GLY A 19 7.17 -11.99 25.13
CA GLY A 19 6.02 -12.86 25.45
C GLY A 19 6.34 -14.29 25.94
N GLN A 20 7.16 -14.44 26.98
CA GLN A 20 7.38 -15.72 27.68
C GLN A 20 7.15 -15.54 29.19
N GLY A 21 6.02 -16.04 29.70
CA GLY A 21 5.66 -15.83 31.11
C GLY A 21 4.32 -16.42 31.55
N GLY A 22 4.12 -17.72 31.37
CA GLY A 22 3.15 -18.43 32.22
C GLY A 22 3.59 -18.33 33.68
N PHE A 23 2.67 -17.98 34.60
CA PHE A 23 2.91 -17.68 36.02
C PHE A 23 3.64 -16.35 36.31
N PHE A 24 2.91 -15.23 36.29
CA PHE A 24 2.84 -14.22 37.38
C PHE A 24 1.85 -13.10 36.99
N ARG A 25 0.59 -13.20 37.45
CA ARG A 25 -0.41 -12.12 37.32
C ARG A 25 -0.34 -11.25 38.59
N GLU A 26 0.44 -10.18 38.55
CA GLU A 26 0.31 -9.07 39.50
C GLU A 26 -0.36 -7.88 38.80
N GLU A 27 -1.44 -7.40 39.41
CA GLU A 27 -2.13 -6.17 39.01
C GLU A 27 -1.27 -4.95 39.36
N LEU A 28 -1.26 -3.93 38.49
CA LEU A 28 -0.55 -2.69 38.76
C LEU A 28 -1.23 -1.95 39.92
N PHE A 29 -0.45 -1.40 40.84
CA PHE A 29 -1.00 -0.55 41.90
C PHE A 29 -1.62 0.72 41.28
N PRO A 30 -2.75 1.23 41.81
CA PRO A 30 -3.37 2.46 41.30
C PRO A 30 -2.43 3.66 41.20
N GLU A 31 -1.45 3.77 42.11
CA GLU A 31 -0.42 4.82 42.06
C GLU A 31 0.48 4.71 40.82
N GLN A 32 0.72 3.52 40.27
CA GLN A 32 1.51 3.33 39.05
C GLN A 32 0.74 3.78 37.80
N ILE A 33 -0.58 3.57 37.79
CA ILE A 33 -1.47 4.04 36.71
C ILE A 33 -1.51 5.58 36.74
N GLN A 34 -1.75 6.16 37.93
CA GLN A 34 -1.74 7.62 38.12
C GLN A 34 -0.38 8.26 37.78
N GLN A 35 0.75 7.60 38.08
CA GLN A 35 2.06 8.08 37.63
C GLN A 35 2.22 8.11 36.11
N HIS A 36 1.59 7.18 35.39
CA HIS A 36 1.65 7.15 33.93
C HIS A 36 0.77 8.24 33.31
N GLU A 37 -0.47 8.39 33.79
CA GLU A 37 -1.40 9.46 33.38
C GLU A 37 -0.79 10.85 33.61
N LEU A 38 -0.20 11.07 34.79
CA LEU A 38 0.45 12.33 35.14
C LEU A 38 1.72 12.59 34.31
N HIS A 39 2.46 11.55 33.93
CA HIS A 39 3.60 11.68 33.03
C HIS A 39 3.19 12.16 31.63
N LEU A 40 2.09 11.63 31.09
CA LEU A 40 1.50 12.07 29.81
C LEU A 40 1.01 13.53 29.91
N GLN A 41 0.36 13.93 31.01
CA GLN A 41 -0.04 15.32 31.23
C GLN A 41 1.18 16.28 31.29
N MET A 42 2.27 15.86 31.94
CA MET A 42 3.51 16.64 31.97
C MET A 42 4.16 16.79 30.59
N GLN A 43 4.10 15.77 29.73
CA GLN A 43 4.55 15.88 28.33
C GLN A 43 3.72 16.91 27.55
N VAL A 44 2.38 16.84 27.64
CA VAL A 44 1.49 17.82 26.99
C VAL A 44 1.79 19.27 27.45
N LEU A 45 2.09 19.48 28.73
CA LEU A 45 2.48 20.80 29.25
C LEU A 45 3.85 21.27 28.73
N GLN A 46 4.79 20.35 28.49
CA GLN A 46 6.09 20.65 27.88
C GLN A 46 5.95 21.00 26.40
N ASP A 47 5.13 20.27 25.66
CA ASP A 47 4.83 20.55 24.25
C ASP A 47 4.13 21.91 24.09
N GLN A 48 3.12 22.20 24.92
CA GLN A 48 2.46 23.51 24.95
C GLN A 48 3.44 24.66 25.27
N LEU A 49 4.44 24.42 26.12
CA LEU A 49 5.51 25.39 26.38
C LEU A 49 6.42 25.57 25.17
N GLN A 50 6.75 24.50 24.45
CA GLN A 50 7.57 24.53 23.25
C GLN A 50 6.86 25.27 22.11
N ASP A 51 5.60 24.94 21.82
CA ASP A 51 4.78 25.60 20.82
C ASP A 51 4.56 27.09 21.15
N LEU A 52 4.34 27.44 22.41
CA LEU A 52 4.23 28.83 22.84
C LEU A 52 5.52 29.63 22.58
N ASN A 53 6.69 29.02 22.81
CA ASN A 53 7.98 29.64 22.50
C ASN A 53 8.21 29.79 20.98
N ILE A 54 7.81 28.80 20.16
CA ILE A 54 7.91 28.85 18.70
C ILE A 54 7.01 29.95 18.13
N ASN A 55 5.75 30.02 18.57
CA ASN A 55 4.80 31.04 18.15
C ASN A 55 5.30 32.47 18.47
N PHE A 56 5.92 32.68 19.64
CA PHE A 56 6.50 33.97 20.00
C PHE A 56 7.75 34.34 19.17
N GLN A 57 8.54 33.35 18.72
CA GLN A 57 9.64 33.59 17.78
C GLN A 57 9.15 33.98 16.37
N GLN A 58 7.96 33.53 15.98
CA GLN A 58 7.36 33.82 14.68
C GLN A 58 6.55 35.12 14.66
N ASN A 59 5.93 35.51 15.79
CA ASN A 59 5.09 36.70 15.86
C ASN A 59 5.13 37.35 17.28
N PRO A 60 5.95 38.39 17.50
CA PRO A 60 6.27 38.89 18.85
C PRO A 60 5.31 39.95 19.42
N ASP A 61 4.22 40.28 18.74
CA ASP A 61 3.40 41.49 18.97
C ASP A 61 2.64 41.56 20.32
N SER A 62 2.71 40.53 21.18
CA SER A 62 2.12 40.52 22.52
C SER A 62 3.03 39.84 23.57
N GLN A 63 4.13 40.51 23.92
CA GLN A 63 5.09 40.01 24.91
C GLN A 63 4.47 39.78 26.31
N GLU A 64 3.50 40.61 26.72
CA GLU A 64 2.84 40.48 28.03
C GLU A 64 1.95 39.23 28.12
N GLU A 65 1.18 38.94 27.08
CA GLU A 65 0.33 37.74 27.01
C GLU A 65 1.16 36.46 26.92
N PHE A 66 2.25 36.47 26.12
CA PHE A 66 3.22 35.38 26.08
C PHE A 66 3.80 35.08 27.46
N LEU A 67 4.28 36.11 28.18
CA LEU A 67 4.84 35.94 29.53
C LEU A 67 3.81 35.39 30.52
N LYS A 68 2.56 35.88 30.46
CA LYS A 68 1.45 35.42 31.30
C LYS A 68 1.12 33.95 31.05
N LYS A 69 0.95 33.56 29.78
CA LYS A 69 0.59 32.18 29.38
C LYS A 69 1.74 31.20 29.65
N ARG A 70 2.99 31.64 29.45
CA ARG A 70 4.19 30.87 29.79
C ARG A 70 4.33 30.64 31.30
N ALA A 71 4.05 31.66 32.12
CA ALA A 71 4.06 31.52 33.58
C ALA A 71 2.97 30.55 34.08
N GLU A 72 1.78 30.58 33.46
CA GLU A 72 0.69 29.64 33.79
C GLU A 72 1.07 28.18 33.48
N LEU A 73 1.64 27.92 32.30
CA LEU A 73 2.07 26.57 31.91
C LEU A 73 3.24 26.06 32.77
N LEU A 74 4.23 26.91 33.06
CA LEU A 74 5.33 26.55 33.96
C LEU A 74 4.84 26.20 35.36
N LYS A 75 3.85 26.94 35.88
CA LYS A 75 3.25 26.64 37.18
C LYS A 75 2.52 25.28 37.17
N LYS A 76 1.70 25.01 36.14
CA LYS A 76 1.03 23.71 35.98
C LYS A 76 2.04 22.56 35.93
N LEU A 77 3.16 22.75 35.23
CA LEU A 77 4.23 21.75 35.15
C LEU A 77 4.93 21.52 36.51
N GLU A 78 5.16 22.58 37.29
CA GLU A 78 5.71 22.49 38.66
C GLU A 78 4.75 21.77 39.61
N ASP A 79 3.45 22.11 39.56
CA ASP A 79 2.40 21.45 40.35
C ASP A 79 2.32 19.94 40.02
N SER A 80 2.33 19.55 38.73
CA SER A 80 2.36 18.14 38.31
C SER A 80 3.66 17.41 38.68
N GLN A 81 4.83 18.06 38.63
CA GLN A 81 6.10 17.48 39.10
C GLN A 81 6.06 17.15 40.59
N LYS A 82 5.44 18.02 41.39
CA LYS A 82 5.26 17.80 42.83
C LYS A 82 4.33 16.61 43.10
N GLU A 83 3.20 16.53 42.39
CA GLU A 83 2.28 15.39 42.50
C GLU A 83 2.94 14.07 42.08
N GLN A 84 3.79 14.09 41.04
CA GLN A 84 4.56 12.92 40.61
C GLN A 84 5.52 12.43 41.71
N GLN A 85 6.18 13.37 42.41
CA GLN A 85 7.05 13.06 43.54
C GLN A 85 6.29 12.50 44.74
N GLU A 86 5.08 13.01 45.03
CA GLU A 86 4.20 12.49 46.08
C GLU A 86 3.71 11.07 45.77
N LEU A 87 3.28 10.80 44.52
CA LEU A 87 2.94 9.46 44.05
C LEU A 87 4.12 8.50 44.14
N GLN A 88 5.33 8.95 43.79
CA GLN A 88 6.54 8.13 43.88
C GLN A 88 6.87 7.75 45.33
N ASN A 89 6.70 8.69 46.27
CA ASN A 89 6.87 8.45 47.70
C ASN A 89 5.81 7.48 48.25
N LYS A 90 4.53 7.61 47.84
CA LYS A 90 3.45 6.66 48.18
C LYS A 90 3.76 5.25 47.69
N LEU A 91 4.16 5.11 46.42
CA LEU A 91 4.52 3.82 45.83
C LEU A 91 5.72 3.20 46.55
N GLN A 92 6.75 3.98 46.88
CA GLN A 92 7.92 3.49 47.60
C GLN A 92 7.59 3.03 49.02
N LEU A 93 6.71 3.74 49.74
CA LEU A 93 6.17 3.30 51.03
C LEU A 93 5.39 1.99 50.91
N ARG A 94 4.50 1.89 49.91
CA ARG A 94 3.68 0.70 49.64
C ARG A 94 4.56 -0.53 49.37
N LEU A 95 5.54 -0.40 48.47
CA LEU A 95 6.52 -1.44 48.17
C LEU A 95 7.37 -1.84 49.38
N SER A 96 7.67 -0.91 50.29
CA SER A 96 8.42 -1.21 51.53
C SER A 96 7.60 -1.94 52.61
N SER A 97 6.29 -2.05 52.44
CA SER A 97 5.37 -2.71 53.38
C SER A 97 5.03 -4.17 53.02
N LEU A 98 5.58 -4.69 51.90
CA LEU A 98 5.34 -6.06 51.44
C LEU A 98 6.23 -7.09 52.18
N PRO A 99 5.71 -8.28 52.56
CA PRO A 99 6.48 -9.28 53.32
C PRO A 99 7.70 -9.86 52.60
N LEU A 100 8.75 -10.13 53.37
CA LEU A 100 10.11 -10.45 52.90
C LEU A 100 10.35 -11.97 52.71
N GLU A 101 9.52 -12.68 51.95
CA GLU A 101 9.73 -14.11 51.61
C GLU A 101 9.89 -14.41 50.10
N ALA A 102 9.72 -13.43 49.21
CA ALA A 102 9.80 -13.61 47.75
C ALA A 102 11.22 -13.43 47.14
N LEU A 103 12.29 -13.41 47.94
CA LEU A 103 13.65 -13.04 47.48
C LEU A 103 14.77 -13.90 48.08
N ASN A 104 14.84 -15.20 47.72
CA ASN A 104 16.11 -15.93 47.78
C ASN A 104 16.17 -17.13 46.80
N THR A 105 17.13 -17.07 45.88
CA THR A 105 17.42 -18.10 44.86
C THR A 105 18.23 -19.26 45.42
N LYS A 106 17.95 -20.50 44.98
CA LYS A 106 18.95 -21.59 45.00
C LYS A 106 19.46 -21.88 43.59
N SER A 107 20.77 -21.91 43.47
CA SER A 107 21.54 -22.22 42.26
C SER A 107 21.35 -23.65 41.79
N VAL A 108 21.19 -23.85 40.48
CA VAL A 108 21.25 -25.18 39.85
C VAL A 108 22.71 -25.57 39.67
N THR A 109 23.09 -26.73 40.20
CA THR A 109 24.39 -27.38 39.99
C THR A 109 24.18 -28.66 39.19
N THR A 110 24.98 -28.88 38.15
CA THR A 110 24.94 -30.08 37.31
C THR A 110 25.48 -31.32 38.02
N THR A 111 24.72 -32.42 38.03
CA THR A 111 25.28 -33.78 38.12
C THR A 111 24.35 -34.83 37.52
N THR A 112 24.91 -35.70 36.68
CA THR A 112 24.30 -36.93 36.13
C THR A 112 24.22 -38.04 37.17
N THR A 113 23.10 -38.79 37.26
CA THR A 113 23.12 -40.28 37.14
C THR A 113 21.73 -40.96 37.08
N THR A 114 21.70 -41.99 36.24
CA THR A 114 20.76 -43.11 36.02
C THR A 114 19.86 -43.68 37.15
N ALA A 115 18.59 -43.93 36.76
CA ALA A 115 17.80 -45.17 36.90
C ALA A 115 17.31 -45.70 38.28
N LYS A 116 15.98 -45.92 38.41
CA LYS A 116 15.35 -47.27 38.29
C LYS A 116 13.81 -47.29 38.38
N THR A 117 13.24 -48.29 37.69
CA THR A 117 11.90 -48.92 37.80
C THR A 117 11.35 -49.05 39.24
N THR A 118 10.03 -48.95 39.50
CA THR A 118 9.06 -50.06 39.27
C THR A 118 7.56 -49.67 39.15
N THR A 119 6.85 -50.56 38.46
CA THR A 119 5.42 -50.79 38.18
C THR A 119 4.36 -50.70 39.31
N THR A 120 3.12 -50.32 38.94
CA THR A 120 1.86 -51.02 39.32
C THR A 120 0.65 -50.68 38.39
N THR A 121 0.39 -51.60 37.45
CA THR A 121 -0.91 -52.26 37.12
C THR A 121 -2.29 -51.61 37.39
N THR A 122 -3.08 -51.44 36.33
CA THR A 122 -4.47 -51.97 36.13
C THR A 122 -4.90 -51.62 34.68
N GLU A 123 -4.86 -52.58 33.75
CA GLU A 123 -5.97 -53.45 33.30
C GLU A 123 -6.83 -52.86 32.17
N ALA A 124 -7.08 -53.69 31.16
CA ALA A 124 -7.59 -53.27 29.86
C ALA A 124 -8.94 -53.94 29.54
N THR A 125 -9.74 -53.29 28.69
CA THR A 125 -10.78 -53.97 27.91
C THR A 125 -10.60 -53.66 26.43
N THR A 126 -10.77 -54.69 25.59
CA THR A 126 -10.34 -54.71 24.18
C THR A 126 -11.50 -55.10 23.25
N ARG A 127 -11.60 -54.44 22.09
CA ARG A 127 -12.26 -54.89 20.84
C ARG A 127 -12.22 -53.75 19.78
N PRO A 128 -12.25 -54.05 18.47
CA PRO A 128 -11.30 -54.91 17.75
C PRO A 128 -10.73 -54.21 16.48
N PRO A 129 -9.62 -54.69 15.89
CA PRO A 129 -9.10 -54.17 14.62
C PRO A 129 -9.57 -54.95 13.36
N PHE A 130 -9.26 -54.36 12.19
CA PHE A 130 -9.32 -54.89 10.80
C PHE A 130 -10.62 -54.76 9.99
N PRO A 131 -10.56 -54.70 8.64
CA PRO A 131 -9.38 -54.55 7.75
C PRO A 131 -9.48 -53.41 6.71
N PHE A 132 -8.34 -52.80 6.36
CA PHE A 132 -8.15 -52.19 5.04
C PHE A 132 -7.54 -53.23 4.08
N PRO A 133 -8.09 -53.43 2.88
CA PRO A 133 -7.47 -54.32 1.89
C PRO A 133 -6.29 -53.61 1.20
N GLN A 134 -5.10 -54.19 1.32
CA GLN A 134 -3.98 -53.86 0.43
C GLN A 134 -4.17 -54.58 -0.91
N GLN A 135 -4.08 -53.84 -2.02
CA GLN A 135 -3.67 -54.40 -3.31
C GLN A 135 -2.61 -53.50 -3.96
N PRO A 136 -1.64 -54.09 -4.71
CA PRO A 136 -0.48 -53.37 -5.20
C PRO A 136 -0.79 -52.62 -6.51
N PHE A 137 -0.50 -51.32 -6.55
CA PHE A 137 -0.45 -50.58 -7.80
C PHE A 137 0.90 -50.82 -8.50
N GLN A 138 0.87 -51.51 -9.64
CA GLN A 138 1.94 -51.42 -10.65
C GLN A 138 1.64 -50.24 -11.61
N PRO A 139 2.68 -49.56 -12.13
CA PRO A 139 2.50 -48.42 -13.03
C PRO A 139 2.33 -48.86 -14.49
N PRO A 140 1.45 -48.23 -15.28
CA PRO A 140 1.44 -48.38 -16.72
C PRO A 140 2.07 -47.18 -17.46
N PHE A 141 3.19 -47.46 -18.11
CA PHE A 141 3.59 -46.98 -19.45
C PHE A 141 3.72 -45.48 -19.81
N GLN A 142 4.94 -45.14 -20.26
CA GLN A 142 5.23 -44.06 -21.23
C GLN A 142 4.47 -44.29 -22.56
N PRO A 143 4.35 -43.29 -23.45
CA PRO A 143 5.30 -43.25 -24.58
C PRO A 143 5.69 -41.78 -24.96
N PRO A 144 6.13 -41.41 -26.18
CA PRO A 144 7.44 -40.77 -26.34
C PRO A 144 7.39 -39.35 -26.93
N PHE A 145 8.51 -38.61 -26.90
CA PHE A 145 9.03 -37.84 -28.06
C PHE A 145 10.39 -37.22 -27.72
N GLN A 146 11.44 -37.62 -28.46
CA GLN A 146 12.71 -36.89 -28.52
C GLN A 146 12.67 -35.98 -29.76
N PRO A 147 12.98 -34.67 -29.64
CA PRO A 147 13.39 -33.89 -30.79
C PRO A 147 14.83 -34.27 -31.17
N GLN A 148 15.01 -34.77 -32.39
CA GLN A 148 16.32 -35.12 -32.93
C GLN A 148 17.15 -33.84 -33.18
N PHE A 149 18.32 -33.75 -32.56
CA PHE A 149 19.34 -32.79 -33.00
C PHE A 149 19.98 -33.30 -34.30
N ILE A 150 19.79 -32.55 -35.39
CA ILE A 150 20.53 -32.73 -36.64
C ILE A 150 21.70 -31.75 -36.63
N PRO A 151 22.97 -32.21 -36.50
CA PRO A 151 24.12 -31.36 -36.72
C PRO A 151 24.45 -31.29 -38.23
N PRO A 152 24.71 -30.11 -38.81
CA PRO A 152 25.39 -30.04 -40.10
C PRO A 152 26.83 -30.52 -39.95
N GLN A 153 27.24 -31.50 -40.76
CA GLN A 153 28.59 -32.04 -40.76
C GLN A 153 29.60 -31.09 -41.43
N GLY A 154 30.82 -31.09 -40.88
CA GLY A 154 32.02 -30.45 -41.42
C GLY A 154 33.10 -30.42 -40.32
N GLN A 155 33.88 -31.49 -40.09
CA GLN A 155 35.16 -31.78 -40.78
C GLN A 155 36.09 -30.54 -40.84
N PHE A 156 37.36 -30.51 -40.42
CA PHE A 156 38.30 -31.45 -39.75
C PHE A 156 39.46 -30.57 -39.18
N SER A 157 40.30 -30.93 -38.20
CA SER A 157 40.39 -32.05 -37.23
C SER A 157 41.42 -31.70 -36.12
N SER A 158 41.77 -32.66 -35.25
CA SER A 158 43.11 -32.93 -34.63
C SER A 158 44.18 -31.81 -34.46
N SER A 159 44.99 -31.74 -33.40
CA SER A 159 45.13 -32.46 -32.11
C SER A 159 46.42 -31.96 -31.41
N PHE A 160 46.65 -32.43 -30.18
CA PHE A 160 47.92 -32.37 -29.41
C PHE A 160 48.32 -31.07 -28.72
N ALA A 161 49.04 -31.29 -27.63
CA ALA A 161 49.41 -30.34 -26.60
C ALA A 161 50.94 -30.23 -26.47
N SER A 162 51.34 -29.21 -25.71
CA SER A 162 52.57 -29.16 -24.90
C SER A 162 53.94 -29.27 -25.61
N SER A 163 54.72 -28.18 -25.51
CA SER A 163 55.92 -28.09 -24.64
C SER A 163 57.20 -27.52 -25.31
N PHE A 164 57.94 -26.71 -24.53
CA PHE A 164 59.34 -26.24 -24.73
C PHE A 164 59.63 -25.38 -25.99
N ALA A 165 60.62 -24.47 -26.03
CA ALA A 165 61.35 -23.74 -24.96
C ALA A 165 62.10 -22.52 -25.56
N SER A 166 62.43 -21.56 -24.69
CA SER A 166 63.63 -20.68 -24.68
C SER A 166 64.25 -20.14 -25.99
N SER A 167 64.23 -18.81 -26.13
CA SER A 167 65.36 -17.90 -26.47
C SER A 167 64.77 -16.56 -26.97
N ASP A 168 65.39 -15.38 -26.80
CA ASP A 168 66.40 -14.89 -25.86
C ASP A 168 66.40 -13.34 -25.92
N GLY A 169 67.10 -12.66 -25.01
CA GLY A 169 67.82 -11.43 -25.39
C GLY A 169 67.11 -10.06 -25.30
N ASN A 170 67.05 -9.53 -24.08
CA ASN A 170 67.47 -8.16 -23.70
C ASN A 170 66.99 -6.89 -24.43
N GLY A 171 66.49 -5.93 -23.63
CA GLY A 171 66.35 -4.51 -23.99
C GLY A 171 65.92 -3.63 -22.80
N PHE A 172 66.85 -3.29 -21.90
CA PHE A 172 66.59 -2.58 -20.64
C PHE A 172 66.62 -1.04 -20.76
N SER A 173 66.22 -0.37 -19.67
CA SER A 173 66.22 1.08 -19.37
C SER A 173 65.02 1.88 -19.92
N SER A 174 64.16 2.58 -19.15
CA SER A 174 64.21 3.31 -17.85
C SER A 174 64.58 4.79 -17.95
N SER A 175 63.59 5.69 -17.82
CA SER A 175 63.64 6.82 -16.87
C SER A 175 62.39 7.73 -16.90
N SER A 176 62.11 8.31 -15.72
CA SER A 176 61.39 9.58 -15.45
C SER A 176 60.01 9.83 -16.09
N ALA A 177 58.97 9.72 -15.26
CA ALA A 177 57.70 10.43 -15.44
C ALA A 177 57.72 11.78 -14.70
N SER A 178 57.28 12.85 -15.36
CA SER A 178 56.94 14.13 -14.72
C SER A 178 55.88 14.90 -15.50
N SER A 179 54.75 15.16 -14.83
CA SER A 179 53.75 16.20 -15.13
C SER A 179 53.34 16.50 -16.58
N SER A 180 52.08 16.21 -16.92
CA SER A 180 51.09 17.30 -17.06
C SER A 180 49.66 16.77 -17.21
N SER A 181 48.73 17.42 -16.53
CA SER A 181 47.29 17.19 -16.65
C SER A 181 46.78 17.66 -18.00
N SER A 182 46.31 16.76 -18.85
CA SER A 182 45.48 17.09 -20.01
C SER A 182 44.02 16.77 -19.69
N PHE A 183 43.16 17.79 -19.74
CA PHE A 183 41.72 17.60 -19.71
C PHE A 183 41.31 16.82 -20.96
N SER A 184 40.75 15.62 -20.78
CA SER A 184 40.08 14.90 -21.86
C SER A 184 38.78 15.63 -22.21
N GLN A 185 38.76 16.27 -23.38
CA GLN A 185 37.52 16.72 -24.02
C GLN A 185 36.60 15.52 -24.29
N PRO A 186 35.26 15.72 -24.33
CA PRO A 186 34.32 14.62 -24.51
C PRO A 186 34.53 13.95 -25.86
N LEU A 187 34.66 12.62 -25.84
CA LEU A 187 34.61 11.81 -27.05
C LEU A 187 33.26 12.03 -27.75
N PHE A 188 33.32 12.10 -29.08
CA PHE A 188 32.18 12.43 -29.93
C PHE A 188 30.99 11.51 -29.67
N LEU A 189 29.80 12.13 -29.54
CA LEU A 189 28.52 11.44 -29.70
C LEU A 189 28.52 10.71 -31.04
N THR A 190 28.61 9.38 -31.01
CA THR A 190 28.31 8.54 -32.17
C THR A 190 26.85 8.77 -32.54
N VAL A 191 26.61 9.36 -33.72
CA VAL A 191 25.25 9.61 -34.19
C VAL A 191 24.57 8.26 -34.39
N ALA A 192 23.63 7.94 -33.51
CA ALA A 192 22.85 6.70 -33.50
C ALA A 192 22.46 6.25 -34.93
N PRO A 193 22.70 4.98 -35.32
CA PRO A 193 22.40 4.50 -36.66
C PRO A 193 20.94 4.79 -37.06
N PRO A 194 20.67 5.25 -38.29
CA PRO A 194 19.30 5.34 -38.78
C PRO A 194 18.70 3.94 -38.91
N CYS A 195 17.39 3.84 -38.69
CA CYS A 195 16.63 2.60 -38.77
C CYS A 195 15.17 2.91 -39.14
N GLN A 196 14.37 1.87 -39.34
CA GLN A 196 12.94 1.98 -39.60
C GLN A 196 12.17 1.08 -38.62
N THR A 197 11.01 1.53 -38.15
CA THR A 197 10.13 0.72 -37.28
C THR A 197 9.38 -0.35 -38.07
N GLN A 198 8.73 -1.29 -37.38
CA GLN A 198 7.85 -2.29 -38.01
C GLN A 198 6.68 -1.64 -38.78
N SER A 199 6.21 -0.49 -38.30
CA SER A 199 5.19 0.36 -38.91
C SER A 199 5.71 1.22 -40.09
N GLY A 200 7.00 1.17 -40.40
CA GLY A 200 7.61 1.91 -41.51
C GLY A 200 8.08 3.34 -41.16
N GLU A 201 8.05 3.73 -39.89
CA GLU A 201 8.47 5.08 -39.44
C GLU A 201 10.00 5.20 -39.38
N GLU A 202 10.56 6.34 -39.78
CA GLU A 202 11.99 6.61 -39.60
C GLU A 202 12.36 6.79 -38.13
N GLY A 203 13.49 6.19 -37.73
CA GLY A 203 13.96 6.21 -36.36
C GLY A 203 15.48 6.19 -36.21
N ARG A 204 15.92 6.12 -34.95
CA ARG A 204 17.33 6.02 -34.54
C ARG A 204 17.50 4.82 -33.62
N CYS A 205 18.51 4.00 -33.90
CA CYS A 205 18.83 2.85 -33.09
C CYS A 205 19.46 3.29 -31.76
N ARG A 206 18.78 3.04 -30.64
CA ARG A 206 19.27 3.38 -29.29
C ARG A 206 19.01 2.22 -28.31
N PRO A 207 19.69 2.20 -27.14
CA PRO A 207 19.26 1.36 -26.03
C PRO A 207 17.76 1.57 -25.74
N LEU A 208 17.06 0.51 -25.35
CA LEU A 208 15.61 0.55 -25.10
C LEU A 208 15.22 1.60 -24.06
N SER A 209 16.02 1.72 -23.00
CA SER A 209 15.94 2.75 -21.96
C SER A 209 16.30 4.17 -22.39
N GLN A 210 16.69 4.39 -23.65
CA GLN A 210 16.86 5.71 -24.26
C GLN A 210 15.77 6.01 -25.31
N CYS A 211 14.83 5.07 -25.53
CA CYS A 211 13.55 5.31 -26.19
C CYS A 211 12.43 5.65 -25.18
N VAL A 212 12.78 6.26 -24.04
CA VAL A 212 11.85 6.67 -22.96
C VAL A 212 10.63 7.43 -23.49
N THR A 213 10.86 8.28 -24.48
CA THR A 213 9.83 9.06 -25.18
C THR A 213 8.77 8.18 -25.86
N PHE A 214 8.96 6.87 -25.95
CA PHE A 214 8.05 5.89 -26.53
C PHE A 214 7.85 4.66 -25.63
N TYR A 215 7.89 4.82 -24.29
CA TYR A 215 7.74 3.67 -23.39
C TYR A 215 6.44 2.88 -23.64
N ALA A 216 5.34 3.55 -23.97
CA ALA A 216 4.09 2.89 -24.34
C ALA A 216 4.13 2.08 -25.65
N ASP A 217 5.10 2.35 -26.52
CA ASP A 217 5.35 1.60 -27.75
C ASP A 217 6.33 0.43 -27.54
N VAL A 218 6.95 0.28 -26.35
CA VAL A 218 7.95 -0.77 -26.05
C VAL A 218 7.52 -2.19 -26.47
N PRO A 219 6.26 -2.63 -26.29
CA PRO A 219 5.81 -3.95 -26.78
C PRO A 219 5.87 -4.13 -28.31
N GLU A 220 5.80 -3.05 -29.10
CA GLU A 220 6.02 -3.04 -30.55
C GLU A 220 7.50 -2.88 -30.89
N LEU A 221 8.18 -1.87 -30.29
CA LEU A 221 9.57 -1.53 -30.59
C LEU A 221 10.52 -2.71 -30.35
N ARG A 222 10.26 -3.56 -29.36
CA ARG A 222 11.07 -4.76 -29.05
C ARG A 222 10.97 -5.85 -30.13
N ARG A 223 10.00 -5.81 -31.04
CA ARG A 223 9.79 -6.84 -32.09
C ARG A 223 10.79 -6.75 -33.23
N GLN A 224 11.41 -5.58 -33.44
CA GLN A 224 12.45 -5.38 -34.44
C GLN A 224 13.71 -4.76 -33.82
N PRO A 225 14.58 -5.58 -33.22
CA PRO A 225 15.87 -5.15 -32.72
C PRO A 225 16.73 -4.52 -33.83
N CYS A 226 17.40 -3.43 -33.50
CA CYS A 226 18.41 -2.81 -34.35
C CYS A 226 19.82 -3.02 -33.76
N GLN A 227 20.86 -2.79 -34.54
CA GLN A 227 22.24 -2.99 -34.11
C GLN A 227 22.87 -1.69 -33.60
N LEU A 228 23.34 -1.69 -32.34
CA LEU A 228 24.05 -0.54 -31.75
C LEU A 228 25.55 -0.61 -32.05
N ASN A 229 26.13 -1.80 -31.88
CA ASN A 229 27.50 -2.15 -32.23
C ASN A 229 27.59 -3.66 -32.54
N GLU A 230 28.78 -4.26 -32.56
CA GLU A 230 28.93 -5.68 -32.92
C GLU A 230 28.22 -6.64 -31.94
N ILE A 231 28.03 -6.24 -30.68
CA ILE A 231 27.52 -7.09 -29.60
C ILE A 231 26.12 -6.64 -29.15
N GLU A 232 25.91 -5.33 -28.96
CA GLU A 232 24.70 -4.77 -28.37
C GLU A 232 23.58 -4.55 -29.39
N ARG A 233 22.35 -4.85 -28.95
CA ARG A 233 21.12 -4.62 -29.70
C ARG A 233 20.28 -3.55 -29.01
N GLY A 234 19.76 -2.63 -29.80
CA GLY A 234 18.83 -1.60 -29.39
C GLY A 234 17.45 -1.83 -30.00
N VAL A 235 16.60 -0.82 -29.89
CA VAL A 235 15.37 -0.72 -30.70
C VAL A 235 15.37 0.57 -31.50
N CYS A 236 14.56 0.61 -32.55
CA CYS A 236 14.44 1.78 -33.38
C CYS A 236 13.50 2.82 -32.74
N CYS A 237 14.02 3.80 -31.99
CA CYS A 237 13.15 4.88 -31.48
C CYS A 237 12.68 5.73 -32.67
N PRO A 238 11.37 5.98 -32.84
CA PRO A 238 10.87 6.91 -33.86
C PRO A 238 11.50 8.30 -33.73
N LEU A 239 11.72 8.99 -34.86
CA LEU A 239 12.17 10.39 -34.87
C LEU A 239 11.03 11.40 -34.67
N ARG A 240 9.76 10.98 -34.81
CA ARG A 240 8.61 11.85 -34.61
C ARG A 240 8.51 12.31 -33.16
N LYS A 241 8.23 13.60 -32.93
CA LYS A 241 7.66 14.01 -31.63
C LYS A 241 6.32 13.29 -31.44
N ARG A 242 5.93 12.97 -30.19
CA ARG A 242 4.63 12.34 -29.94
C ARG A 242 3.52 13.20 -30.56
N PRO A 243 2.58 12.60 -31.33
CA PRO A 243 1.40 13.34 -31.76
C PRO A 243 0.63 13.82 -30.51
N PRO A 244 0.00 15.01 -30.55
CA PRO A 244 -1.00 15.33 -29.54
C PRO A 244 -2.13 14.27 -29.62
N PRO A 245 -2.82 13.98 -28.51
CA PRO A 245 -3.90 12.99 -28.54
C PRO A 245 -4.95 13.37 -29.58
N PRO A 246 -5.55 12.39 -30.28
CA PRO A 246 -6.66 12.67 -31.17
C PRO A 246 -7.81 13.28 -30.36
N ARG A 247 -8.16 14.54 -30.68
CA ARG A 247 -9.32 15.22 -30.09
C ARG A 247 -10.60 14.52 -30.54
N LEU A 248 -11.08 13.58 -29.73
CA LEU A 248 -12.39 12.98 -29.89
C LEU A 248 -13.46 14.05 -29.64
N ASN A 249 -14.24 14.36 -30.68
CA ASN A 249 -15.41 15.22 -30.54
C ASN A 249 -16.33 14.63 -29.45
N ASN A 250 -16.77 15.48 -28.52
CA ASN A 250 -17.64 15.18 -27.37
C ASN A 250 -17.00 14.49 -26.14
N GLN A 251 -15.67 14.40 -26.00
CA GLN A 251 -15.02 14.07 -24.72
C GLN A 251 -14.48 15.34 -24.02
N PRO A 252 -14.47 15.38 -22.67
CA PRO A 252 -13.79 16.44 -21.92
C PRO A 252 -12.31 16.58 -22.31
N VAL A 253 -11.85 17.82 -22.52
CA VAL A 253 -10.46 18.13 -22.91
C VAL A 253 -9.44 17.77 -21.80
N ASP A 254 -9.91 17.60 -20.58
CA ASP A 254 -9.13 17.17 -19.41
C ASP A 254 -8.98 15.64 -19.28
N GLY A 255 -9.69 14.85 -20.08
CA GLY A 255 -9.67 13.38 -19.98
C GLY A 255 -10.24 12.80 -18.67
N VAL A 256 -10.89 13.60 -17.83
CA VAL A 256 -11.42 13.15 -16.53
C VAL A 256 -12.90 12.76 -16.68
N LEU A 257 -13.27 11.60 -16.14
CA LEU A 257 -14.65 11.13 -16.08
C LEU A 257 -15.48 12.08 -15.22
N ARG A 258 -16.60 12.52 -15.78
CA ARG A 258 -17.55 13.41 -15.10
C ARG A 258 -18.73 12.58 -14.61
N PRO A 259 -19.20 12.77 -13.36
CA PRO A 259 -20.38 12.08 -12.89
C PRO A 259 -21.58 12.42 -13.79
N PRO A 260 -22.45 11.44 -14.12
CA PRO A 260 -23.69 11.75 -14.81
C PRO A 260 -24.54 12.69 -13.92
N PRO A 261 -25.33 13.60 -14.51
CA PRO A 261 -26.26 14.41 -13.73
C PRO A 261 -27.22 13.48 -12.96
N PRO A 262 -27.55 13.80 -11.69
CA PRO A 262 -28.49 12.98 -10.94
C PRO A 262 -29.84 12.93 -11.66
N PRO A 263 -30.54 11.79 -11.65
CA PRO A 263 -31.88 11.70 -12.22
C PRO A 263 -32.83 12.65 -11.47
N PRO A 264 -33.90 13.15 -12.11
CA PRO A 264 -34.91 13.94 -11.44
C PRO A 264 -35.66 13.06 -10.44
N VAL A 265 -35.47 13.32 -9.14
CA VAL A 265 -36.17 12.64 -8.05
C VAL A 265 -37.05 13.64 -7.30
N VAL A 266 -38.24 13.22 -6.89
CA VAL A 266 -39.17 14.07 -6.13
C VAL A 266 -38.57 14.38 -4.76
N ILE A 267 -38.26 15.67 -4.56
CA ILE A 267 -37.76 16.21 -3.29
C ILE A 267 -38.90 16.18 -2.26
N PRO A 268 -38.78 15.42 -1.16
CA PRO A 268 -39.74 15.48 -0.07
C PRO A 268 -39.65 16.84 0.66
N PRO A 269 -40.77 17.46 1.07
CA PRO A 269 -40.72 18.75 1.74
C PRO A 269 -40.36 18.60 3.24
N PHE A 270 -39.06 18.48 3.54
CA PHE A 270 -38.59 18.52 4.94
C PHE A 270 -38.59 19.95 5.48
N THR A 271 -39.13 20.13 6.68
CA THR A 271 -38.99 21.35 7.47
C THR A 271 -37.64 21.35 8.22
N PRO A 272 -37.16 22.52 8.67
CA PRO A 272 -36.03 22.59 9.60
C PRO A 272 -36.28 21.81 10.90
N GLN A 273 -37.54 21.61 11.32
CA GLN A 273 -37.87 20.80 12.49
C GLN A 273 -37.63 19.31 12.22
N ASP A 274 -37.97 18.80 11.03
CA ASP A 274 -37.75 17.39 10.66
C ASP A 274 -36.26 17.05 10.60
N LEU A 275 -35.45 17.92 10.00
CA LEU A 275 -33.99 17.74 9.92
C LEU A 275 -33.34 17.75 11.32
N ASN A 276 -33.83 18.62 12.22
CA ASN A 276 -33.37 18.65 13.61
C ASN A 276 -33.90 17.45 14.42
N HIS A 277 -35.11 16.96 14.14
CA HIS A 277 -35.63 15.74 14.77
C HIS A 277 -34.75 14.53 14.40
N ALA A 278 -34.50 14.31 13.11
CA ALA A 278 -33.64 13.24 12.63
C ALA A 278 -32.22 13.28 13.23
N GLY A 279 -31.64 14.49 13.38
CA GLY A 279 -30.36 14.71 14.05
C GLY A 279 -30.38 14.38 15.55
N ASN A 280 -31.43 14.77 16.30
CA ASN A 280 -31.56 14.42 17.72
C ASN A 280 -31.74 12.90 17.91
N THR A 281 -32.59 12.27 17.09
CA THR A 281 -32.79 10.82 17.10
C THR A 281 -31.50 10.06 16.77
N ALA A 282 -30.66 10.60 15.87
CA ALA A 282 -29.34 10.04 15.58
C ALA A 282 -28.40 10.12 16.79
N LEU A 283 -28.31 11.28 17.46
CA LEU A 283 -27.49 11.44 18.66
C LEU A 283 -27.91 10.47 19.78
N GLN A 284 -29.22 10.28 19.98
CA GLN A 284 -29.73 9.29 20.94
C GLN A 284 -29.32 7.85 20.56
N LYS A 285 -29.60 7.43 19.32
CA LYS A 285 -29.24 6.08 18.84
C LYS A 285 -27.74 5.80 18.90
N LEU A 286 -26.89 6.81 18.67
CA LEU A 286 -25.44 6.65 18.81
C LEU A 286 -25.02 6.47 20.26
N HIS A 287 -25.69 7.13 21.21
CA HIS A 287 -25.47 6.88 22.63
C HIS A 287 -25.85 5.44 23.03
N GLU A 288 -27.03 4.98 22.60
CA GLU A 288 -27.49 3.59 22.80
C GLU A 288 -26.53 2.57 22.14
N ARG A 289 -26.06 2.86 20.92
CA ARG A 289 -25.04 2.05 20.21
C ARG A 289 -23.73 1.97 21.00
N LEU A 290 -23.23 3.06 21.58
CA LEU A 290 -22.01 3.03 22.40
C LEU A 290 -22.18 2.20 23.67
N GLN A 291 -23.33 2.28 24.34
CA GLN A 291 -23.66 1.43 25.48
C GLN A 291 -23.70 -0.05 25.09
N PHE A 292 -24.35 -0.37 23.96
CA PHE A 292 -24.41 -1.73 23.43
C PHE A 292 -23.03 -2.27 23.08
N ILE A 293 -22.19 -1.49 22.39
CA ILE A 293 -20.81 -1.85 22.08
C ILE A 293 -20.04 -2.16 23.37
N ALA A 294 -20.08 -1.27 24.38
CA ALA A 294 -19.44 -1.53 25.66
C ALA A 294 -19.93 -2.82 26.33
N SER A 295 -21.22 -3.17 26.19
CA SER A 295 -21.76 -4.44 26.67
C SER A 295 -21.21 -5.66 25.93
N LEU A 296 -20.93 -5.57 24.63
CA LEU A 296 -20.30 -6.66 23.86
C LEU A 296 -18.88 -6.94 24.35
N PHE A 297 -18.09 -5.88 24.57
CA PHE A 297 -16.73 -5.98 25.10
C PHE A 297 -16.71 -6.51 26.55
N ALA A 298 -17.64 -6.08 27.39
CA ALA A 298 -17.81 -6.60 28.75
C ALA A 298 -18.23 -8.09 28.79
N ASN A 299 -18.87 -8.60 27.74
CA ASN A 299 -19.24 -10.01 27.59
C ASN A 299 -18.24 -10.81 26.73
N HIS A 300 -17.02 -10.28 26.49
CA HIS A 300 -15.97 -10.92 25.70
C HIS A 300 -16.34 -11.27 24.24
N VAL A 301 -17.28 -10.54 23.64
CA VAL A 301 -17.59 -10.62 22.20
C VAL A 301 -16.57 -9.77 21.44
N VAL A 302 -15.36 -10.31 21.33
CA VAL A 302 -14.17 -9.66 20.73
C VAL A 302 -13.50 -10.59 19.73
N ILE A 303 -12.72 -10.04 18.79
CA ILE A 303 -11.97 -10.90 17.85
C ILE A 303 -10.94 -11.76 18.62
N PRO A 304 -10.82 -13.08 18.33
CA PRO A 304 -9.80 -13.90 18.95
C PRO A 304 -8.38 -13.45 18.54
N ASP A 305 -7.52 -13.16 19.52
CA ASP A 305 -6.13 -12.80 19.30
C ASP A 305 -5.39 -13.89 18.49
N GLY A 306 -4.49 -13.47 17.61
CA GLY A 306 -3.71 -14.39 16.75
C GLY A 306 -4.49 -15.02 15.59
N SER A 307 -5.82 -14.88 15.51
CA SER A 307 -6.59 -15.33 14.35
C SER A 307 -6.23 -14.55 13.07
N ALA A 308 -6.38 -15.19 11.89
CA ALA A 308 -6.18 -14.52 10.60
C ALA A 308 -7.05 -13.25 10.45
N ALA A 309 -8.22 -13.22 11.10
CA ALA A 309 -9.10 -12.06 11.17
C ALA A 309 -8.62 -10.95 12.11
N ALA A 310 -7.94 -11.28 13.21
CA ALA A 310 -7.26 -10.30 14.04
C ALA A 310 -6.09 -9.67 13.28
N TRP A 311 -5.27 -10.47 12.57
CA TRP A 311 -4.20 -9.96 11.70
C TRP A 311 -4.73 -9.07 10.56
N HIS A 312 -5.82 -9.47 9.89
CA HIS A 312 -6.49 -8.63 8.89
C HIS A 312 -6.99 -7.30 9.47
N GLN A 313 -7.48 -7.28 10.72
CA GLN A 313 -7.84 -6.03 11.37
C GLN A 313 -6.59 -5.24 11.78
N GLN A 314 -5.50 -5.84 12.23
CA GLN A 314 -4.25 -5.15 12.56
C GLN A 314 -3.58 -4.53 11.32
N PHE A 315 -3.74 -5.16 10.15
CA PHE A 315 -3.33 -4.63 8.84
C PHE A 315 -4.02 -3.29 8.51
N PHE A 316 -5.35 -3.23 8.65
CA PHE A 316 -6.15 -2.00 8.49
C PHE A 316 -6.14 -1.11 9.73
N GLN A 317 -4.97 -0.95 10.37
CA GLN A 317 -4.75 -0.13 11.57
C GLN A 317 -5.38 1.27 11.43
N THR A 318 -6.28 1.64 12.33
CA THR A 318 -7.01 2.92 12.25
C THR A 318 -6.42 3.92 13.23
N THR A 319 -6.04 5.12 12.78
CA THR A 319 -5.50 6.14 13.70
C THR A 319 -6.59 6.73 14.61
N ASN A 320 -6.23 7.27 15.77
CA ASN A 320 -7.18 7.89 16.70
C ASN A 320 -7.90 9.10 16.07
N ASP A 321 -7.18 9.92 15.30
CA ASP A 321 -7.75 11.07 14.60
C ASP A 321 -8.77 10.62 13.55
N THR A 322 -8.41 9.58 12.78
CA THR A 322 -9.29 8.90 11.81
C THR A 322 -10.55 8.35 12.47
N LEU A 323 -10.43 7.69 13.64
CA LEU A 323 -11.57 7.18 14.42
C LEU A 323 -12.51 8.32 14.84
N ALA A 324 -11.96 9.42 15.35
CA ALA A 324 -12.75 10.57 15.77
C ALA A 324 -13.51 11.23 14.61
N GLU A 325 -12.88 11.39 13.43
CA GLU A 325 -13.58 11.87 12.22
C GLU A 325 -14.68 10.90 11.76
N GLY A 326 -14.49 9.58 11.97
CA GLY A 326 -15.50 8.55 11.69
C GLY A 326 -16.70 8.59 12.63
N ASP A 327 -16.48 8.75 13.93
CA ASP A 327 -17.56 8.91 14.92
C ASP A 327 -18.39 10.18 14.65
N VAL A 328 -17.72 11.25 14.22
CA VAL A 328 -18.38 12.48 13.75
C VAL A 328 -19.22 12.19 12.49
N ALA A 329 -18.66 11.52 11.48
CA ALA A 329 -19.38 11.18 10.25
C ALA A 329 -20.61 10.29 10.48
N GLN A 330 -20.54 9.35 11.43
CA GLN A 330 -21.61 8.40 11.71
C GLN A 330 -22.90 9.08 12.23
N LYS A 331 -22.82 10.31 12.80
CA LYS A 331 -23.98 11.16 13.13
C LYS A 331 -24.83 11.47 11.91
N THR A 332 -24.20 11.93 10.83
CA THR A 332 -24.89 12.32 9.59
C THR A 332 -25.44 11.12 8.83
N VAL A 333 -24.72 9.98 8.88
CA VAL A 333 -25.21 8.71 8.31
C VAL A 333 -26.47 8.24 9.04
N GLU A 334 -26.47 8.18 10.37
CA GLU A 334 -27.63 7.74 11.16
C GLU A 334 -28.83 8.70 11.01
N ALA A 335 -28.58 10.01 10.98
CA ALA A 335 -29.64 11.00 10.76
C ALA A 335 -30.25 10.89 9.34
N SER A 336 -29.44 10.54 8.34
CA SER A 336 -29.93 10.28 6.98
C SER A 336 -30.75 8.99 6.91
N VAL A 337 -30.36 7.94 7.63
CA VAL A 337 -31.15 6.70 7.78
C VAL A 337 -32.46 6.96 8.52
N ASN A 338 -32.50 7.85 9.52
CA ASN A 338 -33.75 8.26 10.17
C ASN A 338 -34.71 8.91 9.15
N LEU A 339 -34.24 9.87 8.35
CA LEU A 339 -35.07 10.50 7.31
C LEU A 339 -35.61 9.50 6.28
N VAL A 340 -34.84 8.48 5.89
CA VAL A 340 -35.33 7.39 5.02
C VAL A 340 -36.48 6.63 5.67
N ASN A 341 -36.36 6.27 6.95
CA ASN A 341 -37.36 5.48 7.66
C ASN A 341 -38.62 6.28 7.98
N ASP A 342 -38.47 7.49 8.56
CA ASP A 342 -39.57 8.32 9.05
C ASP A 342 -40.50 8.77 7.91
N PHE A 343 -39.93 9.02 6.72
CA PHE A 343 -40.66 9.47 5.52
C PHE A 343 -40.82 8.38 4.45
N GLN A 344 -40.41 7.14 4.74
CA GLN A 344 -40.51 5.99 3.83
C GLN A 344 -39.94 6.26 2.42
N LEU A 345 -38.75 6.86 2.38
CA LEU A 345 -38.09 7.28 1.14
C LEU A 345 -37.69 6.07 0.30
N SER A 346 -37.83 6.19 -1.02
CA SER A 346 -37.24 5.19 -1.93
C SER A 346 -35.70 5.25 -1.90
N PRO A 347 -34.99 4.17 -2.32
CA PRO A 347 -33.53 4.21 -2.39
C PRO A 347 -32.98 5.33 -3.29
N ASP A 348 -33.71 5.72 -4.34
CA ASP A 348 -33.33 6.87 -5.17
C ASP A 348 -33.60 8.21 -4.49
N GLN A 349 -34.63 8.33 -3.63
CA GLN A 349 -34.81 9.51 -2.79
C GLN A 349 -33.71 9.61 -1.71
N GLY A 350 -33.35 8.51 -1.06
CA GLY A 350 -32.21 8.46 -0.14
C GLY A 350 -30.90 8.88 -0.82
N ARG A 351 -30.65 8.36 -2.03
CA ARG A 351 -29.43 8.62 -2.80
C ARG A 351 -29.33 10.01 -3.39
N PHE A 352 -30.43 10.55 -3.93
CA PHE A 352 -30.41 11.77 -4.76
C PHE A 352 -31.13 12.97 -4.16
N ALA A 353 -32.16 12.78 -3.33
CA ALA A 353 -32.90 13.89 -2.72
C ALA A 353 -32.25 14.36 -1.40
N LEU A 354 -31.82 13.45 -0.52
CA LEU A 354 -31.17 13.83 0.75
C LEU A 354 -29.93 14.74 0.58
N PRO A 355 -29.04 14.54 -0.40
CA PRO A 355 -27.90 15.45 -0.66
C PRO A 355 -28.26 16.91 -0.97
N THR A 356 -29.54 17.22 -1.23
CA THR A 356 -29.99 18.61 -1.42
C THR A 356 -30.24 19.37 -0.11
N PHE A 357 -30.26 18.67 1.03
CA PHE A 357 -30.50 19.25 2.35
C PHE A 357 -29.19 19.42 3.14
N SER A 358 -28.90 20.66 3.55
CA SER A 358 -27.67 20.98 4.31
C SER A 358 -27.81 20.65 5.80
N VAL A 359 -26.68 20.24 6.39
CA VAL A 359 -26.52 19.93 7.81
C VAL A 359 -26.18 21.18 8.65
N LEU A 360 -25.72 22.28 8.03
CA LEU A 360 -25.24 23.50 8.71
C LEU A 360 -26.21 24.11 9.74
N ASN A 361 -27.52 23.97 9.54
CA ASN A 361 -28.55 24.59 10.38
C ASN A 361 -29.28 23.55 11.25
N THR A 362 -28.56 22.53 11.71
CA THR A 362 -29.10 21.42 12.52
C THR A 362 -28.29 21.18 13.79
N VAL A 363 -28.84 20.40 14.72
CA VAL A 363 -28.15 19.93 15.95
C VAL A 363 -26.86 19.13 15.70
N ILE A 364 -26.61 18.69 14.46
CA ILE A 364 -25.38 17.97 14.06
C ILE A 364 -24.50 18.79 13.09
N ALA A 365 -24.61 20.11 13.10
CA ALA A 365 -23.76 21.01 12.31
C ALA A 365 -22.26 20.93 12.68
N ASP A 366 -21.92 20.40 13.86
CA ASP A 366 -20.57 20.07 14.29
C ASP A 366 -19.89 18.98 13.44
N THR A 367 -20.66 18.25 12.63
CA THR A 367 -20.15 17.28 11.65
C THR A 367 -19.53 17.90 10.41
N CYS A 368 -19.76 19.19 10.19
CA CYS A 368 -19.37 19.83 8.95
C CYS A 368 -17.89 20.25 8.95
N PRO A 369 -17.14 19.93 7.88
CA PRO A 369 -15.74 20.34 7.75
C PRO A 369 -15.52 21.83 8.01
N ALA A 370 -14.58 22.15 8.89
CA ALA A 370 -14.09 23.51 9.05
C ALA A 370 -13.43 24.01 7.75
N VAL A 371 -13.63 25.29 7.43
CA VAL A 371 -12.97 25.98 6.31
C VAL A 371 -11.71 26.65 6.85
N SER A 372 -10.58 26.46 6.18
CA SER A 372 -9.35 27.22 6.43
C SER A 372 -8.86 27.94 5.16
N HIS A 373 -7.84 28.79 5.31
CA HIS A 373 -7.25 29.55 4.22
C HIS A 373 -5.86 29.03 3.87
N CYS A 374 -5.66 28.69 2.60
CA CYS A 374 -4.40 28.17 2.09
C CYS A 374 -3.52 29.27 1.48
N ILE A 375 -2.20 29.12 1.63
CA ILE A 375 -1.20 29.96 0.98
C ILE A 375 -0.30 29.11 0.05
N PRO A 376 0.16 29.66 -1.09
CA PRO A 376 1.02 28.94 -2.03
C PRO A 376 2.46 28.83 -1.49
N ILE A 377 2.78 27.66 -0.93
CA ILE A 377 4.13 27.29 -0.45
C ILE A 377 4.84 26.31 -1.41
N LYS A 378 6.18 26.25 -1.31
CA LYS A 378 7.05 25.40 -2.13
C LYS A 378 6.94 23.90 -1.83
N TYR A 379 6.73 23.53 -0.57
CA TYR A 379 6.72 22.13 -0.12
C TYR A 379 5.31 21.66 0.24
N ARG A 380 5.00 20.38 -0.02
CA ARG A 380 3.74 19.76 0.39
C ARG A 380 3.68 19.67 1.91
N THR A 381 2.50 19.93 2.48
CA THR A 381 2.18 19.53 3.86
C THR A 381 2.29 18.00 4.03
N ALA A 382 2.32 17.54 5.28
CA ALA A 382 2.44 16.10 5.58
C ALA A 382 1.10 15.35 5.47
N ASP A 383 -0.03 16.06 5.48
CA ASP A 383 -1.39 15.53 5.38
C ASP A 383 -2.03 15.75 4.00
N GLY A 384 -1.31 16.34 3.04
CA GLY A 384 -1.81 16.68 1.70
C GLY A 384 -2.71 17.92 1.63
N SER A 385 -2.98 18.59 2.76
CA SER A 385 -3.77 19.82 2.81
C SER A 385 -3.18 20.96 1.95
N CYS A 386 -4.04 21.89 1.52
CA CYS A 386 -3.64 23.09 0.77
C CYS A 386 -2.87 22.85 -0.54
N ASN A 387 -2.95 21.66 -1.13
CA ASN A 387 -2.54 21.44 -2.51
C ASN A 387 -3.41 22.30 -3.46
N ASN A 388 -4.72 22.10 -3.39
CA ASN A 388 -5.69 23.00 -3.99
C ASN A 388 -5.91 24.21 -3.06
N LEU A 389 -5.69 25.42 -3.57
CA LEU A 389 -5.76 26.65 -2.78
C LEU A 389 -7.20 27.10 -2.48
N ASN A 390 -8.16 26.68 -3.32
CA ASN A 390 -9.58 26.99 -3.15
C ASN A 390 -10.31 25.90 -2.33
N ASN A 391 -9.74 24.70 -2.24
CA ASN A 391 -10.33 23.53 -1.59
C ASN A 391 -9.29 22.76 -0.76
N GLU A 392 -8.97 23.26 0.45
CA GLU A 392 -7.93 22.73 1.35
C GLU A 392 -7.97 21.20 1.52
N ARG A 393 -9.18 20.63 1.66
CA ARG A 393 -9.41 19.21 1.97
C ARG A 393 -9.30 18.26 0.77
N TRP A 394 -9.17 18.75 -0.46
CA TRP A 394 -9.05 17.86 -1.63
C TRP A 394 -7.75 17.06 -1.57
N GLY A 395 -7.85 15.72 -1.57
CA GLY A 395 -6.71 14.81 -1.42
C GLY A 395 -6.02 14.83 -0.05
N LYS A 396 -6.60 15.48 0.96
CA LYS A 396 -6.09 15.47 2.34
C LYS A 396 -6.37 14.11 3.00
N SER A 397 -5.48 13.63 3.87
CA SER A 397 -5.76 12.46 4.73
C SER A 397 -6.97 12.72 5.66
N GLY A 398 -7.70 11.66 5.99
CA GLY A 398 -8.94 11.76 6.79
C GLY A 398 -10.19 12.17 5.98
N THR A 399 -10.08 12.34 4.67
CA THR A 399 -11.20 12.83 3.84
C THR A 399 -11.94 11.72 3.09
N ALA A 400 -13.17 12.03 2.66
CA ALA A 400 -14.01 11.11 1.90
C ALA A 400 -13.41 10.78 0.52
N LEU A 401 -13.47 9.50 0.15
CA LEU A 401 -13.17 9.03 -1.21
C LEU A 401 -14.16 9.63 -2.22
N GLN A 402 -13.67 10.09 -3.36
CA GLN A 402 -14.51 10.71 -4.39
C GLN A 402 -15.47 9.70 -5.06
N ARG A 403 -16.66 10.17 -5.46
CA ARG A 403 -17.63 9.39 -6.26
C ARG A 403 -17.62 9.83 -7.72
N ILE A 404 -17.25 8.92 -8.63
CA ILE A 404 -17.52 9.06 -10.07
C ILE A 404 -18.99 8.71 -10.35
N LEU A 405 -19.47 7.63 -9.72
CA LEU A 405 -20.89 7.25 -9.73
C LEU A 405 -21.45 7.32 -8.30
N PRO A 406 -22.72 7.75 -8.14
CA PRO A 406 -23.44 7.69 -6.87
C PRO A 406 -23.47 6.28 -6.25
N PRO A 407 -23.43 6.14 -4.91
CA PRO A 407 -23.42 4.83 -4.25
C PRO A 407 -24.77 4.09 -4.37
N LYS A 408 -24.73 2.80 -4.73
CA LYS A 408 -25.88 1.89 -4.71
C LYS A 408 -25.94 1.08 -3.39
N TYR A 409 -26.45 1.73 -2.36
CA TYR A 409 -26.96 1.09 -1.14
C TYR A 409 -28.43 0.63 -1.32
N GLU A 410 -28.84 -0.41 -0.58
CA GLU A 410 -30.16 -1.05 -0.64
C GLU A 410 -31.27 -0.14 -0.09
N ASP A 411 -30.99 0.60 0.98
CA ASP A 411 -31.80 1.69 1.54
C ASP A 411 -31.54 3.06 0.87
N GLY A 412 -30.66 3.09 -0.14
CA GLY A 412 -30.18 4.32 -0.77
C GLY A 412 -29.15 5.13 0.04
N VAL A 413 -28.83 4.73 1.29
CA VAL A 413 -28.02 5.54 2.22
C VAL A 413 -26.86 4.78 2.86
N ASN A 414 -27.08 3.61 3.49
CA ASN A 414 -26.08 2.96 4.34
C ASN A 414 -26.07 1.43 4.26
N ALA A 415 -27.20 0.77 3.96
CA ALA A 415 -27.32 -0.68 3.94
C ALA A 415 -26.64 -1.29 2.69
N PRO A 416 -25.59 -2.13 2.83
CA PRO A 416 -24.94 -2.80 1.70
C PRO A 416 -25.93 -3.62 0.87
N ARG A 417 -25.79 -3.61 -0.46
CA ARG A 417 -26.66 -4.38 -1.39
C ARG A 417 -26.59 -5.88 -1.06
N SER A 418 -27.72 -6.46 -0.63
CA SER A 418 -27.90 -7.89 -0.38
C SER A 418 -28.73 -8.61 -1.45
N ARG A 419 -29.54 -7.87 -2.22
CA ARG A 419 -30.47 -8.38 -3.23
C ARG A 419 -30.26 -7.74 -4.60
N ALA A 420 -30.66 -8.48 -5.63
CA ALA A 420 -30.85 -8.01 -6.99
C ALA A 420 -32.14 -7.20 -7.15
N GLU A 421 -32.31 -6.45 -8.24
CA GLU A 421 -33.51 -5.65 -8.53
C GLU A 421 -34.79 -6.50 -8.63
N ASN A 422 -34.66 -7.80 -8.91
CA ASN A 422 -35.77 -8.77 -8.92
C ASN A 422 -36.09 -9.37 -7.52
N GLY A 423 -35.43 -8.91 -6.45
CA GLY A 423 -35.60 -9.37 -5.07
C GLY A 423 -34.83 -10.65 -4.69
N GLN A 424 -34.18 -11.33 -5.64
CA GLN A 424 -33.36 -12.51 -5.37
C GLN A 424 -32.10 -12.13 -4.60
N GLU A 425 -31.64 -13.00 -3.71
CA GLU A 425 -30.42 -12.77 -2.94
C GLU A 425 -29.18 -12.90 -3.82
N LEU A 426 -28.21 -12.01 -3.59
CA LEU A 426 -26.92 -12.07 -4.27
C LEU A 426 -26.08 -13.22 -3.70
N PRO A 427 -25.22 -13.86 -4.52
CA PRO A 427 -24.33 -14.89 -4.03
C PRO A 427 -23.41 -14.32 -2.95
N SER A 428 -23.17 -15.09 -1.88
CA SER A 428 -22.15 -14.74 -0.88
C SER A 428 -20.79 -14.53 -1.56
N ALA A 429 -19.99 -13.57 -1.09
CA ALA A 429 -18.67 -13.29 -1.63
C ALA A 429 -17.79 -14.57 -1.70
N ARG A 430 -17.75 -15.37 -0.63
CA ARG A 430 -17.00 -16.66 -0.62
C ARG A 430 -17.62 -17.71 -1.54
N LEU A 431 -18.92 -17.69 -1.83
CA LEU A 431 -19.51 -18.57 -2.84
C LEU A 431 -19.04 -18.19 -4.26
N VAL A 432 -18.91 -16.88 -4.53
CA VAL A 432 -18.37 -16.40 -5.81
C VAL A 432 -16.93 -16.87 -5.98
N THR A 433 -16.06 -16.70 -4.98
CA THR A 433 -14.64 -17.11 -5.10
C THR A 433 -14.48 -18.62 -5.27
N ASN A 434 -15.12 -19.45 -4.43
CA ASN A 434 -15.09 -20.92 -4.53
C ASN A 434 -15.40 -21.46 -5.93
N VAL A 435 -16.21 -20.74 -6.71
CA VAL A 435 -16.67 -21.16 -8.04
C VAL A 435 -15.90 -20.45 -9.16
N PHE A 436 -15.45 -19.21 -8.94
CA PHE A 436 -14.88 -18.33 -9.97
C PHE A 436 -13.36 -18.17 -9.89
N ALA A 437 -12.82 -17.98 -8.68
CA ALA A 437 -11.41 -17.72 -8.41
C ALA A 437 -10.68 -19.04 -8.16
N THR A 438 -10.26 -19.69 -9.25
CA THR A 438 -9.52 -20.96 -9.18
C THR A 438 -8.01 -20.71 -9.24
N ASP A 439 -7.23 -21.44 -8.45
CA ASP A 439 -5.77 -21.39 -8.54
C ASP A 439 -5.25 -21.96 -9.87
N SER A 440 -4.33 -21.23 -10.50
CA SER A 440 -3.62 -21.65 -11.71
C SER A 440 -2.33 -20.83 -11.87
N ASP A 441 -1.18 -21.48 -11.71
CA ASP A 441 0.13 -20.88 -12.00
C ASP A 441 0.27 -20.62 -13.51
N THR A 442 0.01 -19.37 -13.91
CA THR A 442 -0.04 -18.92 -15.29
C THR A 442 0.85 -17.67 -15.47
N PRO A 443 2.19 -17.83 -15.38
CA PRO A 443 3.10 -16.70 -15.38
C PRO A 443 3.03 -15.88 -16.67
N HIS A 444 3.23 -14.56 -16.53
CA HIS A 444 3.27 -13.62 -17.64
C HIS A 444 4.63 -13.63 -18.33
N GLU A 445 4.65 -13.91 -19.63
CA GLU A 445 5.86 -14.19 -20.44
C GLU A 445 6.92 -13.07 -20.40
N ASN A 446 6.49 -11.81 -20.25
CA ASN A 446 7.34 -10.64 -20.48
C ASN A 446 7.53 -9.71 -19.26
N LEU A 447 6.81 -9.93 -18.16
CA LEU A 447 6.77 -9.00 -17.03
C LEU A 447 7.38 -9.64 -15.78
N THR A 448 8.15 -8.87 -15.03
CA THR A 448 8.71 -9.29 -13.74
C THR A 448 7.72 -9.05 -12.61
N LEU A 449 7.92 -9.71 -11.47
CA LEU A 449 7.13 -9.55 -10.24
C LEU A 449 7.14 -8.10 -9.71
N LEU A 450 8.10 -7.27 -10.09
CA LEU A 450 8.09 -5.81 -9.84
C LEU A 450 6.81 -5.11 -10.32
N VAL A 451 6.09 -5.60 -11.33
CA VAL A 451 4.81 -4.97 -11.75
C VAL A 451 3.76 -5.13 -10.66
N MET A 452 3.61 -6.32 -10.08
CA MET A 452 2.75 -6.55 -8.92
C MET A 452 3.23 -5.72 -7.73
N GLN A 453 4.53 -5.80 -7.42
CA GLN A 453 5.09 -5.20 -6.21
C GLN A 453 5.07 -3.66 -6.22
N TRP A 454 5.30 -3.03 -7.37
CA TRP A 454 5.15 -1.59 -7.54
C TRP A 454 3.69 -1.16 -7.45
N GLY A 455 2.76 -1.96 -7.99
CA GLY A 455 1.32 -1.73 -7.83
C GLY A 455 0.92 -1.65 -6.36
N GLN A 456 1.32 -2.62 -5.54
CA GLN A 456 1.07 -2.61 -4.09
C GLN A 456 1.77 -1.44 -3.38
N PHE A 457 3.06 -1.22 -3.65
CA PHE A 457 3.81 -0.13 -3.01
C PHE A 457 3.21 1.25 -3.33
N LEU A 458 2.75 1.45 -4.57
CA LEU A 458 2.06 2.66 -5.01
C LEU A 458 0.62 2.76 -4.48
N ASP A 459 -0.12 1.66 -4.38
CA ASP A 459 -1.44 1.67 -3.73
C ASP A 459 -1.31 2.18 -2.29
N HIS A 460 -0.27 1.76 -1.58
CA HIS A 460 -0.06 2.16 -0.19
C HIS A 460 0.34 3.63 -0.01
N ASP A 461 0.74 4.33 -1.10
CA ASP A 461 0.94 5.79 -1.13
C ASP A 461 -0.38 6.55 -1.36
N LEU A 462 -1.35 5.91 -2.04
CA LEU A 462 -2.58 6.55 -2.52
C LEU A 462 -3.80 6.21 -1.65
N THR A 463 -3.90 4.96 -1.17
CA THR A 463 -5.13 4.40 -0.61
C THR A 463 -4.88 3.64 0.68
N HIS A 464 -5.68 3.96 1.69
CA HIS A 464 -5.81 3.21 2.93
C HIS A 464 -7.21 3.50 3.49
N THR A 465 -8.16 2.58 3.29
CA THR A 465 -9.51 2.73 3.86
C THR A 465 -9.53 2.17 5.29
N PRO A 466 -9.78 3.00 6.32
CA PRO A 466 -9.92 2.53 7.70
C PRO A 466 -11.18 1.68 7.90
N ILE A 467 -11.15 0.84 8.93
CA ILE A 467 -12.30 0.07 9.41
C ILE A 467 -12.78 0.57 10.77
N THR A 468 -14.07 0.35 11.08
CA THR A 468 -14.59 0.61 12.44
C THR A 468 -13.84 -0.24 13.47
N ARG A 469 -13.69 0.29 14.69
CA ARG A 469 -13.06 -0.40 15.82
C ARG A 469 -14.02 -0.56 16.99
N GLY A 470 -13.67 -1.52 17.85
CA GLY A 470 -14.29 -1.74 19.14
C GLY A 470 -13.83 -0.75 20.20
N GLN A 471 -14.25 -1.00 21.45
CA GLN A 471 -13.88 -0.16 22.59
C GLN A 471 -12.36 -0.09 22.75
N GLY A 472 -11.81 1.13 22.79
CA GLY A 472 -10.37 1.34 22.94
C GLY A 472 -9.52 0.94 21.74
N GLY A 473 -10.10 0.87 20.53
CA GLY A 473 -9.36 0.49 19.31
C GLY A 473 -9.26 -1.02 19.05
N SER A 474 -9.85 -1.84 19.93
CA SER A 474 -9.90 -3.30 19.83
C SER A 474 -10.58 -3.81 18.55
N GLY A 475 -10.28 -5.06 18.18
CA GLY A 475 -10.89 -5.71 17.02
C GLY A 475 -12.32 -6.18 17.27
N ILE A 476 -13.13 -6.17 16.23
CA ILE A 476 -14.54 -6.56 16.25
C ILE A 476 -14.68 -8.00 15.75
N THR A 477 -15.48 -8.82 16.42
CA THR A 477 -15.91 -10.12 15.90
C THR A 477 -17.35 -10.09 15.38
N CYS A 478 -17.56 -10.81 14.29
CA CYS A 478 -18.84 -11.04 13.63
C CYS A 478 -19.20 -12.53 13.56
N CYS A 479 -18.26 -13.42 13.89
CA CYS A 479 -18.37 -14.87 13.87
C CYS A 479 -18.10 -15.47 15.26
N GLN A 480 -18.94 -16.38 15.73
CA GLN A 480 -18.74 -17.12 16.98
C GLN A 480 -19.10 -18.58 16.78
N ASP A 481 -18.27 -19.50 17.28
CA ASP A 481 -18.43 -20.95 17.14
C ASP A 481 -18.73 -21.38 15.69
N GLY A 482 -17.97 -20.81 14.74
CA GLY A 482 -18.11 -21.00 13.31
C GLY A 482 -19.35 -20.37 12.65
N ASN A 483 -20.19 -19.65 13.39
CA ASN A 483 -21.48 -19.14 12.89
C ASN A 483 -21.56 -17.61 12.96
N ILE A 484 -22.41 -17.01 12.12
CA ILE A 484 -22.65 -15.56 12.15
C ILE A 484 -23.37 -15.22 13.46
N ILE A 485 -22.80 -14.30 14.25
CA ILE A 485 -23.40 -13.87 15.53
C ILE A 485 -24.76 -13.19 15.24
N PRO A 486 -25.84 -13.52 15.98
CA PRO A 486 -27.14 -12.89 15.79
C PRO A 486 -27.08 -11.36 16.01
N PRO A 487 -27.87 -10.54 15.30
CA PRO A 487 -27.77 -9.08 15.35
C PRO A 487 -27.82 -8.47 16.76
N ASN A 488 -28.62 -9.03 17.67
CA ASN A 488 -28.78 -8.54 19.05
C ASN A 488 -27.54 -8.80 19.95
N PHE A 489 -26.56 -9.55 19.47
CA PHE A 489 -25.32 -9.88 20.19
C PHE A 489 -24.06 -9.56 19.36
N ARG A 490 -24.21 -8.87 18.23
CA ARG A 490 -23.13 -8.59 17.28
C ARG A 490 -22.91 -7.10 17.13
N HIS A 491 -21.66 -6.69 16.93
CA HIS A 491 -21.34 -5.30 16.63
C HIS A 491 -22.13 -4.77 15.40
N PRO A 492 -22.74 -3.57 15.42
CA PRO A 492 -23.58 -3.10 14.32
C PRO A 492 -22.87 -2.98 12.95
N ASP A 493 -21.56 -2.67 12.95
CA ASP A 493 -20.75 -2.58 11.72
C ASP A 493 -20.16 -3.92 11.25
N CYS A 494 -20.69 -5.04 11.75
CA CYS A 494 -20.39 -6.36 11.20
C CYS A 494 -21.15 -6.64 9.91
N PHE A 495 -20.41 -6.99 8.86
CA PHE A 495 -20.97 -7.41 7.57
C PHE A 495 -20.31 -8.73 7.12
N ALA A 496 -20.33 -9.72 8.02
CA ALA A 496 -19.75 -11.05 7.85
C ALA A 496 -20.14 -11.73 6.53
N ILE A 497 -19.21 -12.50 5.98
CA ILE A 497 -19.37 -13.25 4.74
C ILE A 497 -19.88 -14.65 5.07
N ALA A 498 -21.06 -15.01 4.58
CA ALA A 498 -21.65 -16.32 4.83
C ALA A 498 -20.89 -17.42 4.06
N VAL A 499 -20.50 -18.50 4.75
CA VAL A 499 -19.75 -19.61 4.16
C VAL A 499 -20.65 -20.83 3.94
N SER A 500 -20.54 -21.43 2.76
CA SER A 500 -21.42 -22.54 2.34
C SER A 500 -21.14 -23.81 3.14
N ARG A 501 -22.16 -24.65 3.34
CA ARG A 501 -21.99 -26.00 3.90
C ARG A 501 -21.15 -26.93 3.00
N ASN A 502 -20.98 -26.54 1.73
CA ASN A 502 -20.19 -27.24 0.73
C ASN A 502 -18.88 -26.49 0.39
N ASP A 503 -18.46 -25.51 1.20
CA ASP A 503 -17.15 -24.87 1.04
C ASP A 503 -16.03 -25.91 1.22
N HIS A 504 -15.03 -25.89 0.35
CA HIS A 504 -14.01 -26.93 0.29
C HIS A 504 -12.87 -26.75 1.31
N ILE A 505 -12.74 -25.56 1.91
CA ILE A 505 -11.69 -25.22 2.87
C ILE A 505 -12.29 -25.02 4.25
N PHE A 506 -13.26 -24.12 4.38
CA PHE A 506 -13.82 -23.71 5.65
C PHE A 506 -14.82 -24.73 6.21
N ALA A 507 -15.65 -25.35 5.35
CA ALA A 507 -16.74 -26.19 5.83
C ALA A 507 -16.30 -27.42 6.66
N PRO A 508 -15.18 -28.10 6.33
CA PRO A 508 -14.58 -29.17 7.14
C PRO A 508 -14.26 -28.79 8.59
N PHE A 509 -13.86 -27.54 8.86
CA PHE A 509 -13.54 -27.05 10.21
C PHE A 509 -14.79 -26.63 11.01
N GLY A 510 -15.99 -26.76 10.45
CA GLY A 510 -17.23 -26.28 11.06
C GLY A 510 -17.56 -24.81 10.74
N GLU A 511 -16.66 -24.09 10.07
CA GLU A 511 -16.83 -22.68 9.72
C GLU A 511 -17.94 -22.44 8.69
N ARG A 512 -18.87 -21.54 9.03
CA ARG A 512 -20.02 -21.07 8.22
C ARG A 512 -20.07 -19.53 8.18
N CYS A 513 -19.06 -18.87 8.73
CA CYS A 513 -18.92 -17.42 8.81
C CYS A 513 -17.46 -17.05 8.53
N MET A 514 -17.22 -16.02 7.73
CA MET A 514 -15.91 -15.40 7.59
C MET A 514 -15.98 -13.93 8.00
N GLU A 515 -15.01 -13.52 8.80
CA GLU A 515 -14.98 -12.22 9.47
C GLU A 515 -14.88 -11.05 8.49
N PHE A 516 -15.73 -10.05 8.68
CA PHE A 516 -15.70 -8.82 7.88
C PHE A 516 -16.33 -7.64 8.65
N VAL A 517 -15.52 -6.59 8.86
CA VAL A 517 -15.90 -5.33 9.50
C VAL A 517 -16.02 -4.24 8.43
N ARG A 518 -17.10 -3.46 8.49
CA ARG A 518 -17.35 -2.35 7.55
C ARG A 518 -16.30 -1.25 7.67
N SER A 519 -16.08 -0.55 6.55
CA SER A 519 -15.20 0.60 6.50
C SER A 519 -15.80 1.80 7.21
N LEU A 520 -14.94 2.55 7.91
CA LEU A 520 -15.33 3.71 8.71
C LEU A 520 -15.89 4.81 7.78
N PRO A 521 -16.96 5.52 8.19
CA PRO A 521 -17.52 6.58 7.35
C PRO A 521 -16.66 7.85 7.41
N ALA A 522 -16.76 8.71 6.41
CA ALA A 522 -16.11 10.02 6.37
C ALA A 522 -17.13 11.17 6.38
N PRO A 523 -16.80 12.33 6.97
CA PRO A 523 -17.66 13.52 6.86
C PRO A 523 -17.82 13.91 5.40
N ARG A 524 -19.06 14.17 4.97
CA ARG A 524 -19.34 14.57 3.58
C ARG A 524 -18.79 15.98 3.33
N PRO A 525 -17.98 16.19 2.27
CA PRO A 525 -17.35 17.49 2.02
C PRO A 525 -18.37 18.60 1.72
N GLU A 526 -19.57 18.25 1.26
CA GLU A 526 -20.66 19.20 0.98
C GLU A 526 -21.51 19.56 2.22
N CYS A 527 -21.27 18.98 3.40
CA CYS A 527 -22.04 19.25 4.63
C CYS A 527 -23.57 19.09 4.41
N ASN A 528 -23.98 17.92 3.92
CA ASN A 528 -25.35 17.56 3.59
C ASN A 528 -25.75 16.16 4.08
N PHE A 529 -27.05 15.93 4.21
CA PHE A 529 -27.61 14.60 4.46
C PHE A 529 -27.41 13.69 3.25
N GLY A 530 -27.50 12.37 3.41
CA GLY A 530 -27.47 11.40 2.33
C GLY A 530 -26.50 10.24 2.57
N PRO A 531 -25.99 9.60 1.50
CA PRO A 531 -25.30 8.32 1.60
C PRO A 531 -24.00 8.31 2.41
N ARG A 532 -23.66 7.12 2.92
CA ARG A 532 -22.39 6.80 3.58
C ARG A 532 -21.24 6.93 2.59
N GLU A 533 -20.31 7.83 2.89
CA GLU A 533 -19.01 7.89 2.21
C GLU A 533 -17.92 7.26 3.08
N GLN A 534 -16.92 6.64 2.45
CA GLN A 534 -15.79 6.01 3.13
C GLN A 534 -14.55 6.90 3.08
N MET A 535 -13.71 6.77 4.10
CA MET A 535 -12.53 7.62 4.28
C MET A 535 -11.29 7.07 3.54
N ASN A 536 -10.38 7.98 3.18
CA ASN A 536 -8.97 7.66 2.94
C ASN A 536 -8.14 8.21 4.11
N GLN A 537 -7.47 7.35 4.89
CA GLN A 537 -6.66 7.82 6.04
C GLN A 537 -5.22 8.18 5.68
N VAL A 538 -4.80 7.92 4.43
CA VAL A 538 -3.54 8.43 3.84
C VAL A 538 -3.81 9.61 2.91
N THR A 539 -2.75 10.29 2.47
CA THR A 539 -2.89 11.38 1.48
C THR A 539 -3.47 10.81 0.18
N GLY A 540 -4.21 11.62 -0.57
CA GLY A 540 -4.77 11.24 -1.88
C GLY A 540 -3.84 11.57 -3.04
N TYR A 541 -2.53 11.67 -2.81
CA TYR A 541 -1.52 12.13 -3.77
C TYR A 541 -0.44 11.07 -3.92
N GLN A 542 0.19 10.99 -5.11
CA GLN A 542 1.46 10.27 -5.21
C GLN A 542 2.56 11.15 -4.62
N ASP A 543 2.69 11.19 -3.30
CA ASP A 543 3.62 12.06 -2.57
C ASP A 543 4.54 11.36 -1.56
N GLY A 544 4.68 10.04 -1.72
CA GLY A 544 5.57 9.20 -0.92
C GLY A 544 5.14 9.10 0.54
N SER A 545 3.87 9.30 0.85
CA SER A 545 3.29 9.15 2.18
C SER A 545 3.55 7.75 2.77
N ASN A 546 3.69 6.72 1.94
CA ASN A 546 4.13 5.37 2.31
C ASN A 546 5.59 5.31 2.85
N ILE A 547 6.42 6.32 2.55
CA ILE A 547 7.78 6.53 3.06
C ILE A 547 7.79 7.57 4.19
N TYR A 548 7.03 8.66 4.03
CA TYR A 548 7.12 9.88 4.85
C TYR A 548 6.02 10.09 5.90
N GLY A 549 4.98 9.24 5.90
CA GLY A 549 3.79 9.40 6.73
C GLY A 549 2.74 10.35 6.12
N SER A 550 1.48 10.16 6.53
CA SER A 550 0.31 10.97 6.08
C SER A 550 -0.16 12.01 7.10
N ASN A 551 0.67 12.35 8.08
CA ASN A 551 0.47 13.47 9.00
C ASN A 551 1.81 13.93 9.59
N ILE A 552 1.82 15.11 10.23
CA ILE A 552 3.05 15.73 10.73
C ILE A 552 3.72 14.93 11.86
N ASN A 553 2.96 14.22 12.68
CA ASN A 553 3.50 13.42 13.79
C ASN A 553 4.23 12.18 13.26
N ALA A 554 3.60 11.45 12.33
CA ALA A 554 4.22 10.32 11.63
C ALA A 554 5.50 10.75 10.88
N GLN A 555 5.46 11.91 10.19
CA GLN A 555 6.63 12.44 9.50
C GLN A 555 7.77 12.83 10.45
N ARG A 556 7.46 13.43 11.61
CA ARG A 556 8.47 13.73 12.65
C ARG A 556 9.05 12.44 13.24
N ASP A 557 8.22 11.44 13.48
CA ASP A 557 8.61 10.13 14.04
C ASP A 557 9.62 9.37 13.17
N LEU A 558 9.56 9.57 11.85
CA LEU A 558 10.42 8.90 10.87
C LEU A 558 11.72 9.66 10.58
N ARG A 559 11.88 10.91 11.06
CA ARG A 559 13.05 11.76 10.77
C ARG A 559 14.18 11.62 11.80
N GLU A 560 15.43 11.59 11.31
CA GLU A 560 16.63 11.63 12.14
C GLU A 560 16.86 13.04 12.74
N PHE A 561 16.30 14.09 12.10
CA PHE A 561 16.60 15.50 12.37
C PHE A 561 18.10 15.82 12.29
N ARG A 562 18.80 15.11 11.40
CA ARG A 562 20.21 15.32 11.08
C ARG A 562 20.44 15.14 9.59
N GLY A 563 20.97 16.17 8.93
CA GLY A 563 21.34 16.12 7.51
C GLY A 563 20.17 15.88 6.56
N GLY A 564 18.94 16.16 6.99
CA GLY A 564 17.71 15.90 6.24
C GLY A 564 17.27 14.45 6.19
N ARG A 565 17.83 13.57 7.03
CA ARG A 565 17.72 12.11 6.90
C ARG A 565 16.45 11.52 7.55
N LEU A 566 16.02 10.38 7.01
CA LEU A 566 15.11 9.44 7.67
C LEU A 566 15.89 8.54 8.64
N ARG A 567 15.25 8.18 9.76
CA ARG A 567 15.79 7.23 10.75
C ARG A 567 16.04 5.88 10.09
N ILE A 568 17.11 5.22 10.52
CA ILE A 568 17.46 3.85 10.14
C ILE A 568 17.83 3.05 11.39
N GLN A 569 17.71 1.73 11.30
CA GLN A 569 18.51 0.83 12.13
C GLN A 569 19.71 0.33 11.32
N ASN A 570 20.86 0.15 11.98
CA ASN A 570 22.03 -0.47 11.36
C ASN A 570 22.16 -1.91 11.84
N VAL A 571 22.11 -2.85 10.91
CA VAL A 571 22.25 -4.29 11.18
C VAL A 571 23.47 -4.80 10.42
N ARG A 572 24.52 -5.20 11.14
CA ARG A 572 25.78 -5.73 10.57
C ARG A 572 26.41 -4.81 9.49
N GLY A 573 26.25 -3.49 9.62
CA GLY A 573 26.75 -2.49 8.68
C GLY A 573 25.72 -2.01 7.65
N ARG A 574 24.64 -2.76 7.41
CA ARG A 574 23.57 -2.41 6.44
C ARG A 574 22.50 -1.52 7.05
N GLN A 575 21.89 -0.67 6.23
CA GLN A 575 20.80 0.22 6.63
C GLN A 575 19.44 -0.44 6.35
N TYR A 576 18.60 -0.50 7.38
CA TYR A 576 17.21 -0.94 7.29
C TYR A 576 16.28 0.11 7.90
N LEU A 577 14.97 -0.01 7.60
CA LEU A 577 13.92 0.77 8.24
C LEU A 577 13.98 0.66 9.77
N PRO A 578 13.54 1.69 10.54
CA PRO A 578 13.46 1.62 12.00
C PRO A 578 12.67 0.40 12.48
N ASN A 579 12.95 -0.08 13.69
CA ASN A 579 12.24 -1.23 14.26
C ASN A 579 10.86 -0.87 14.81
N ASN A 580 9.96 -1.86 14.82
CA ASN A 580 8.62 -1.79 15.38
C ASN A 580 8.30 -3.07 16.19
N ALA A 581 8.99 -3.24 17.32
CA ALA A 581 8.82 -4.42 18.19
C ALA A 581 7.40 -4.57 18.77
N ASN A 582 6.60 -3.49 18.78
CA ASN A 582 5.21 -3.50 19.24
C ASN A 582 4.25 -4.15 18.23
N GLU A 583 4.64 -4.25 16.95
CA GLU A 583 3.82 -4.86 15.90
C GLU A 583 4.13 -6.35 15.75
N CYS A 584 5.43 -6.70 15.66
CA CYS A 584 5.89 -8.09 15.70
C CYS A 584 7.36 -8.18 16.14
N SER A 585 7.72 -9.33 16.74
CA SER A 585 9.11 -9.71 17.01
C SER A 585 9.28 -11.23 17.06
N ASN A 586 10.44 -11.74 16.67
CA ASN A 586 10.78 -13.16 16.79
C ASN A 586 11.57 -13.49 18.08
N GLU A 587 11.80 -14.79 18.32
CA GLU A 587 12.43 -15.31 19.55
C GLU A 587 13.83 -14.74 19.84
N ILE A 588 14.55 -14.28 18.81
CA ILE A 588 15.90 -13.70 18.94
C ILE A 588 15.90 -12.16 18.99
N GLY A 589 14.71 -11.54 19.10
CA GLY A 589 14.55 -10.09 19.27
C GLY A 589 14.68 -9.27 17.99
N GLN A 590 14.63 -9.88 16.80
CA GLN A 590 14.41 -9.14 15.56
C GLN A 590 12.95 -8.70 15.50
N ALA A 591 12.70 -7.50 14.96
CA ALA A 591 11.38 -6.87 14.98
C ALA A 591 10.85 -6.57 13.57
N CYS A 592 9.54 -6.33 13.49
CA CYS A 592 8.90 -5.65 12.36
C CYS A 592 9.58 -4.31 12.05
N PHE A 593 9.32 -3.76 10.87
CA PHE A 593 9.81 -2.45 10.44
C PHE A 593 8.75 -1.36 10.60
N LYS A 594 9.18 -0.10 10.80
CA LYS A 594 8.32 1.09 10.77
C LYS A 594 8.60 1.91 9.51
N ALA A 595 7.55 2.32 8.80
CA ALA A 595 7.62 3.19 7.63
C ALA A 595 6.51 4.25 7.67
N GLY A 596 6.29 4.96 6.55
CA GLY A 596 5.23 5.96 6.41
C GLY A 596 3.82 5.38 6.37
N ASP A 597 3.66 4.17 5.81
CA ASP A 597 2.43 3.38 5.89
C ASP A 597 2.62 2.15 6.81
N THR A 598 1.57 1.79 7.55
CA THR A 598 1.59 0.74 8.58
C THR A 598 1.59 -0.68 8.02
N ARG A 599 1.33 -0.86 6.72
CA ARG A 599 1.26 -2.18 6.07
C ARG A 599 2.62 -2.68 5.59
N VAL A 600 3.72 -1.97 5.85
CA VAL A 600 5.08 -2.30 5.37
C VAL A 600 5.52 -3.75 5.64
N ASN A 601 5.03 -4.38 6.71
CA ASN A 601 5.37 -5.76 7.08
C ASN A 601 4.40 -6.82 6.52
N GLU A 602 3.41 -6.45 5.71
CA GLU A 602 2.42 -7.38 5.13
C GLU A 602 3.09 -8.60 4.51
N GLN A 603 4.16 -8.39 3.75
CA GLN A 603 4.98 -9.43 3.15
C GLN A 603 6.40 -8.92 2.84
N VAL A 604 7.34 -9.85 2.68
CA VAL A 604 8.80 -9.59 2.65
C VAL A 604 9.24 -8.63 1.54
N ASN A 605 8.73 -8.79 0.32
CA ASN A 605 9.09 -7.95 -0.82
C ASN A 605 8.56 -6.50 -0.69
N LEU A 606 7.47 -6.27 0.04
CA LEU A 606 6.99 -4.91 0.35
C LEU A 606 8.00 -4.20 1.27
N ALA A 607 8.45 -4.88 2.33
CA ALA A 607 9.49 -4.36 3.23
C ALA A 607 10.83 -4.07 2.50
N VAL A 608 11.17 -4.86 1.47
CA VAL A 608 12.29 -4.57 0.55
C VAL A 608 12.09 -3.24 -0.18
N MET A 609 10.91 -3.02 -0.78
CA MET A 609 10.61 -1.75 -1.47
C MET A 609 10.69 -0.53 -0.54
N HIS A 610 10.04 -0.58 0.63
CA HIS A 610 10.13 0.52 1.61
C HIS A 610 11.59 0.76 2.05
N THR A 611 12.39 -0.28 2.21
CA THR A 611 13.82 -0.15 2.57
C THR A 611 14.62 0.54 1.46
N LEU A 612 14.42 0.16 0.20
CA LEU A 612 15.10 0.77 -0.96
C LEU A 612 14.76 2.26 -1.09
N TRP A 613 13.49 2.64 -0.94
CA TRP A 613 13.05 4.03 -1.07
C TRP A 613 13.45 4.92 0.11
N MET A 614 13.51 4.37 1.32
CA MET A 614 14.13 5.05 2.46
C MET A 614 15.63 5.28 2.23
N ARG A 615 16.35 4.27 1.69
CA ARG A 615 17.77 4.40 1.34
C ARG A 615 17.97 5.48 0.28
N GLU A 616 17.11 5.56 -0.73
CA GLU A 616 17.18 6.57 -1.79
C GLU A 616 17.04 7.99 -1.22
N HIS A 617 16.05 8.24 -0.35
CA HIS A 617 15.94 9.52 0.37
C HIS A 617 17.23 9.88 1.12
N ASN A 618 17.79 8.92 1.86
CA ASN A 618 19.02 9.11 2.62
C ASN A 618 20.28 9.27 1.75
N ARG A 619 20.25 8.79 0.50
CA ARG A 619 21.28 8.98 -0.53
C ARG A 619 21.18 10.38 -1.13
N VAL A 620 19.98 10.83 -1.50
CA VAL A 620 19.70 12.17 -2.03
C VAL A 620 20.03 13.25 -1.00
N ALA A 621 19.56 13.11 0.24
CA ALA A 621 19.83 14.06 1.32
C ALA A 621 21.34 14.24 1.58
N ALA A 622 22.11 13.15 1.57
CA ALA A 622 23.56 13.21 1.76
C ALA A 622 24.29 13.92 0.59
N GLU A 623 23.87 13.68 -0.66
CA GLU A 623 24.45 14.35 -1.83
C GLU A 623 24.05 15.84 -1.91
N LEU A 624 22.80 16.17 -1.56
CA LEU A 624 22.37 17.56 -1.40
C LEU A 624 23.17 18.28 -0.31
N GLN A 625 23.44 17.64 0.83
CA GLN A 625 24.28 18.20 1.89
C GLN A 625 25.73 18.44 1.41
N ARG A 626 26.26 17.53 0.59
CA ARG A 626 27.60 17.67 -0.03
C ARG A 626 27.66 18.83 -1.02
N LEU A 627 26.60 19.05 -1.81
CA LEU A 627 26.49 20.14 -2.78
C LEU A 627 26.19 21.49 -2.12
N ASN A 628 25.43 21.48 -1.03
CA ASN A 628 24.94 22.66 -0.32
C ASN A 628 25.22 22.57 1.21
N PRO A 629 26.49 22.71 1.67
CA PRO A 629 26.85 22.49 3.08
C PRO A 629 26.20 23.41 4.11
N ASN A 630 25.59 24.51 3.66
CA ASN A 630 24.94 25.53 4.51
C ASN A 630 23.42 25.33 4.64
N TRP A 631 22.82 24.32 4.01
CA TRP A 631 21.39 24.05 4.16
C TRP A 631 21.05 23.48 5.55
N SER A 632 19.88 23.85 6.07
CA SER A 632 19.34 23.30 7.31
C SER A 632 18.88 21.85 7.14
N ASP A 633 18.66 21.15 8.25
CA ASP A 633 18.03 19.82 8.24
C ASP A 633 16.69 19.82 7.50
N GLU A 634 15.84 20.82 7.76
CA GLU A 634 14.53 20.95 7.14
C GLU A 634 14.64 21.12 5.62
N ALA A 635 15.53 22.01 5.15
CA ALA A 635 15.76 22.22 3.73
C ALA A 635 16.25 20.96 3.02
N LEU A 636 17.18 20.23 3.65
CA LEU A 636 17.69 18.96 3.13
C LEU A 636 16.58 17.90 3.06
N PHE A 637 15.78 17.76 4.11
CA PHE A 637 14.66 16.82 4.16
C PHE A 637 13.61 17.12 3.10
N GLN A 638 13.17 18.39 2.98
CA GLN A 638 12.10 18.77 2.06
C GLN A 638 12.53 18.70 0.59
N GLU A 639 13.77 19.10 0.25
CA GLU A 639 14.28 18.92 -1.11
C GLU A 639 14.53 17.43 -1.43
N ALA A 640 15.06 16.64 -0.51
CA ALA A 640 15.21 15.20 -0.72
C ALA A 640 13.85 14.51 -0.92
N ARG A 641 12.84 14.81 -0.08
CA ARG A 641 11.46 14.35 -0.27
C ARG A 641 10.92 14.78 -1.64
N ARG A 642 11.04 16.06 -1.99
CA ARG A 642 10.56 16.62 -3.27
C ARG A 642 11.19 15.93 -4.48
N ILE A 643 12.50 15.64 -4.45
CA ILE A 643 13.19 14.92 -5.52
C ILE A 643 12.72 13.46 -5.58
N VAL A 644 12.76 12.71 -4.48
CA VAL A 644 12.38 11.28 -4.46
C VAL A 644 10.92 11.07 -4.90
N VAL A 645 10.00 11.94 -4.47
CA VAL A 645 8.61 11.94 -4.96
C VAL A 645 8.55 12.17 -6.46
N ALA A 646 9.36 13.08 -7.00
CA ALA A 646 9.43 13.32 -8.43
C ALA A 646 10.01 12.12 -9.20
N GLU A 647 10.95 11.37 -8.63
CA GLU A 647 11.44 10.11 -9.21
C GLU A 647 10.34 9.03 -9.23
N MET A 648 9.60 8.86 -8.14
CA MET A 648 8.46 7.95 -8.05
C MET A 648 7.36 8.33 -9.06
N GLN A 649 7.01 9.61 -9.15
CA GLN A 649 6.04 10.12 -10.13
C GLN A 649 6.54 9.90 -11.56
N HIS A 650 7.82 10.16 -11.86
CA HIS A 650 8.37 9.89 -13.18
C HIS A 650 8.30 8.39 -13.50
N ILE A 651 8.83 7.50 -12.65
CA ILE A 651 8.80 6.05 -12.86
C ILE A 651 7.36 5.52 -13.04
N THR A 652 6.40 5.98 -12.24
CA THR A 652 4.99 5.58 -12.39
C THR A 652 4.44 5.94 -13.76
N TYR A 653 4.50 7.22 -14.16
CA TYR A 653 3.88 7.66 -15.42
C TYR A 653 4.68 7.29 -16.67
N ASN A 654 5.99 7.08 -16.52
CA ASN A 654 6.91 6.74 -17.59
C ASN A 654 6.99 5.23 -17.85
N GLU A 655 7.10 4.42 -16.80
CA GLU A 655 7.41 2.98 -16.92
C GLU A 655 6.22 2.08 -16.56
N PHE A 656 5.46 2.43 -15.51
CA PHE A 656 4.44 1.54 -14.96
C PHE A 656 3.07 1.69 -15.64
N LEU A 657 2.53 2.91 -15.72
CA LEU A 657 1.21 3.15 -16.33
C LEU A 657 1.10 2.67 -17.79
N PRO A 658 2.13 2.78 -18.66
CA PRO A 658 2.04 2.24 -20.01
C PRO A 658 1.84 0.72 -20.07
N ILE A 659 2.36 -0.03 -19.09
CA ILE A 659 2.14 -1.48 -18.98
C ILE A 659 0.66 -1.75 -18.66
N LEU A 660 0.09 -0.97 -17.73
CA LEU A 660 -1.30 -1.16 -17.31
C LEU A 660 -2.32 -0.73 -18.38
N LEU A 661 -2.09 0.42 -19.01
CA LEU A 661 -3.09 1.14 -19.82
C LEU A 661 -2.91 0.93 -21.32
N GLY A 662 -1.70 0.61 -21.78
CA GLY A 662 -1.34 0.62 -23.20
C GLY A 662 -1.30 2.04 -23.79
N ARG A 663 -0.75 2.14 -25.01
CA ARG A 663 -0.53 3.42 -25.70
C ARG A 663 -1.81 4.25 -25.86
N ASP A 664 -2.89 3.64 -26.35
CA ASP A 664 -4.12 4.35 -26.68
C ASP A 664 -4.73 5.08 -25.47
N TYR A 665 -4.68 4.49 -24.28
CA TYR A 665 -5.16 5.12 -23.05
C TYR A 665 -4.15 6.07 -22.43
N MET A 666 -2.84 5.79 -22.52
CA MET A 666 -1.79 6.76 -22.13
C MET A 666 -1.92 8.07 -22.92
N ASP A 667 -2.19 7.98 -24.23
CA ASP A 667 -2.44 9.13 -25.09
C ASP A 667 -3.82 9.76 -24.80
N LYS A 668 -4.91 8.98 -24.74
CA LYS A 668 -6.28 9.47 -24.44
C LYS A 668 -6.36 10.32 -23.17
N PHE A 669 -5.67 9.90 -22.10
CA PHE A 669 -5.69 10.57 -20.80
C PHE A 669 -4.60 11.64 -20.65
N GLU A 670 -3.74 11.84 -21.65
CA GLU A 670 -2.52 12.65 -21.57
C GLU A 670 -1.69 12.30 -20.33
N LEU A 671 -1.29 11.03 -20.18
CA LEU A 671 -0.51 10.57 -19.03
C LEU A 671 1.00 10.53 -19.30
N THR A 672 1.41 10.46 -20.56
CA THR A 672 2.82 10.27 -20.91
C THR A 672 3.67 11.53 -20.56
N PRO A 673 4.81 11.40 -19.85
CA PRO A 673 5.70 12.52 -19.49
C PRO A 673 6.23 13.30 -20.67
N LYS A 674 6.41 14.63 -20.58
CA LYS A 674 6.99 15.41 -21.69
C LYS A 674 8.48 15.11 -21.85
N ASP A 675 9.00 15.33 -23.06
CA ASP A 675 10.42 15.17 -23.37
C ASP A 675 11.23 16.39 -22.89
N ASP A 676 10.64 17.60 -23.01
CA ASP A 676 11.21 18.89 -22.65
C ASP A 676 10.17 19.85 -22.04
N GLY A 677 10.65 20.90 -21.36
CA GLY A 677 9.82 21.96 -20.77
C GLY A 677 8.85 21.51 -19.67
N HIS A 678 7.81 22.31 -19.42
CA HIS A 678 6.73 22.05 -18.45
C HIS A 678 5.38 22.07 -19.21
N PRO A 679 4.45 21.12 -18.98
CA PRO A 679 3.21 21.02 -19.74
C PRO A 679 2.10 21.96 -19.23
N ARG A 680 2.20 22.45 -17.99
CA ARG A 680 1.23 23.35 -17.33
C ARG A 680 -0.20 22.81 -17.36
N LEU A 681 -0.39 21.63 -16.79
CA LEU A 681 -1.66 20.89 -16.82
C LEU A 681 -2.50 21.09 -15.55
N TYR A 682 -1.97 21.77 -14.54
CA TYR A 682 -2.68 21.98 -13.28
C TYR A 682 -4.00 22.74 -13.51
N ASN A 683 -5.09 22.19 -12.98
CA ASN A 683 -6.42 22.76 -13.01
C ASN A 683 -7.05 22.69 -11.62
N GLU A 684 -7.19 23.85 -10.98
CA GLU A 684 -7.78 24.03 -9.65
C GLU A 684 -9.24 23.54 -9.52
N ASN A 685 -9.91 23.21 -10.63
CA ASN A 685 -11.27 22.67 -10.66
C ASN A 685 -11.32 21.13 -10.72
N ILE A 686 -10.16 20.46 -10.86
CA ILE A 686 -10.06 19.00 -10.82
C ILE A 686 -9.68 18.59 -9.39
N ASN A 687 -10.54 17.79 -8.76
CA ASN A 687 -10.22 17.19 -7.46
C ASN A 687 -9.29 15.97 -7.68
N PRO A 688 -8.04 15.99 -7.16
CA PRO A 688 -7.07 14.91 -7.31
C PRO A 688 -7.30 13.71 -6.39
N GLY A 689 -8.10 13.86 -5.31
CA GLY A 689 -8.24 12.84 -4.28
C GLY A 689 -8.73 11.48 -4.82
N ILE A 690 -8.47 10.40 -4.10
CA ILE A 690 -8.77 9.07 -4.63
C ILE A 690 -10.27 8.82 -4.73
N THR A 691 -10.68 8.29 -5.88
CA THR A 691 -12.05 7.83 -6.14
C THR A 691 -12.30 6.48 -5.47
N ASN A 692 -13.49 6.32 -4.91
CA ASN A 692 -13.88 5.12 -4.16
C ASN A 692 -13.71 3.84 -5.02
N VAL A 693 -14.10 3.92 -6.30
CA VAL A 693 -13.95 2.80 -7.25
C VAL A 693 -12.49 2.41 -7.52
N PHE A 694 -11.54 3.35 -7.46
CA PHE A 694 -10.12 3.07 -7.63
C PHE A 694 -9.58 2.27 -6.43
N ALA A 695 -9.73 2.79 -5.21
CA ALA A 695 -9.27 2.15 -3.97
C ALA A 695 -9.97 0.81 -3.66
N THR A 696 -11.23 0.68 -4.06
CA THR A 696 -12.07 -0.47 -3.67
C THR A 696 -12.12 -1.58 -4.72
N ALA A 697 -11.85 -1.28 -5.99
CA ALA A 697 -11.92 -2.28 -7.06
C ALA A 697 -10.80 -2.15 -8.11
N ALA A 698 -10.68 -1.00 -8.78
CA ALA A 698 -9.88 -0.93 -10.01
C ALA A 698 -8.37 -1.08 -9.78
N PHE A 699 -7.82 -0.51 -8.70
CA PHE A 699 -6.39 -0.63 -8.40
C PHE A 699 -6.02 -1.94 -7.67
N ARG A 700 -7.03 -2.73 -7.27
CA ARG A 700 -6.87 -4.09 -6.72
C ARG A 700 -6.57 -5.15 -7.78
N PHE A 701 -6.38 -4.76 -9.04
CA PHE A 701 -5.95 -5.64 -10.14
C PHE A 701 -4.68 -6.43 -9.78
N GLY A 702 -3.80 -5.84 -8.96
CA GLY A 702 -2.54 -6.46 -8.52
C GLY A 702 -2.74 -7.81 -7.82
N HIS A 703 -3.91 -8.08 -7.23
CA HIS A 703 -4.18 -9.34 -6.54
C HIS A 703 -4.15 -10.57 -7.46
N SER A 704 -4.50 -10.46 -8.75
CA SER A 704 -4.35 -11.58 -9.69
C SER A 704 -2.90 -11.79 -10.15
N LEU A 705 -2.03 -10.79 -9.92
CA LEU A 705 -0.62 -10.81 -10.32
C LEU A 705 0.28 -11.50 -9.28
N ILE A 706 -0.25 -11.81 -8.08
CA ILE A 706 0.46 -12.42 -6.96
C ILE A 706 0.75 -13.89 -7.26
N GLY A 707 2.04 -14.26 -7.24
CA GLY A 707 2.47 -15.65 -7.17
C GLY A 707 2.48 -16.17 -5.73
N GLY A 708 2.22 -17.46 -5.53
CA GLY A 708 2.19 -18.07 -4.20
C GLY A 708 3.55 -18.28 -3.53
N LEU A 709 4.65 -18.03 -4.25
CA LEU A 709 6.02 -18.13 -3.75
C LEU A 709 6.77 -16.81 -3.95
N MET A 710 7.61 -16.46 -2.96
CA MET A 710 8.58 -15.36 -3.04
C MET A 710 9.99 -15.93 -3.00
N GLN A 711 10.71 -15.87 -4.12
CA GLN A 711 12.09 -16.35 -4.21
C GLN A 711 13.11 -15.22 -4.04
N GLY A 712 14.17 -15.50 -3.30
CA GLY A 712 15.42 -14.73 -3.30
C GLY A 712 16.47 -15.45 -4.14
N LEU A 713 17.07 -14.75 -5.10
CA LEU A 713 18.05 -15.29 -6.04
C LEU A 713 19.46 -14.75 -5.75
N ASN A 714 20.44 -15.64 -5.65
CA ASN A 714 21.83 -15.25 -5.47
C ASN A 714 22.44 -14.61 -6.75
N PRO A 715 23.67 -14.06 -6.72
CA PRO A 715 24.30 -13.42 -7.90
C PRO A 715 24.42 -14.31 -9.15
N PHE A 716 24.37 -15.64 -9.00
CA PHE A 716 24.44 -16.60 -10.11
C PHE A 716 23.05 -16.99 -10.66
N GLY A 717 21.97 -16.43 -10.09
CA GLY A 717 20.59 -16.74 -10.48
C GLY A 717 20.01 -18.00 -9.84
N ASN A 718 20.73 -18.64 -8.91
CA ASN A 718 20.20 -19.79 -8.17
C ASN A 718 19.29 -19.31 -7.04
N VAL A 719 18.15 -20.00 -6.84
CA VAL A 719 17.26 -19.80 -5.70
C VAL A 719 18.01 -20.10 -4.41
N ARG A 720 18.04 -19.12 -3.49
CA ARG A 720 18.65 -19.23 -2.16
C ARG A 720 17.59 -19.17 -1.06
N GLU A 721 16.60 -18.29 -1.22
CA GLU A 721 15.42 -18.21 -0.37
C GLU A 721 14.18 -18.57 -1.21
N ASN A 722 13.22 -19.30 -0.66
CA ASN A 722 11.97 -19.68 -1.35
C ASN A 722 10.84 -19.75 -0.31
N LEU A 723 10.14 -18.62 -0.15
CA LEU A 723 9.17 -18.42 0.91
C LEU A 723 7.75 -18.68 0.39
N ILE A 724 6.95 -19.38 1.20
CA ILE A 724 5.52 -19.55 0.98
C ILE A 724 4.81 -18.35 1.61
N LEU A 725 3.90 -17.69 0.86
CA LEU A 725 3.35 -16.40 1.26
C LEU A 725 2.61 -16.45 2.60
N HIS A 726 1.76 -17.46 2.83
CA HIS A 726 0.97 -17.57 4.07
C HIS A 726 1.80 -17.67 5.35
N GLN A 727 3.02 -18.21 5.26
CA GLN A 727 3.96 -18.42 6.37
C GLN A 727 4.82 -17.19 6.67
N HIS A 728 4.80 -16.18 5.80
CA HIS A 728 5.72 -15.03 5.85
C HIS A 728 5.02 -13.66 5.91
N HIS A 729 3.70 -13.64 6.12
CA HIS A 729 3.00 -12.40 6.50
C HIS A 729 3.46 -11.92 7.88
N PHE A 730 3.65 -10.60 8.04
CA PHE A 730 4.14 -9.98 9.30
C PHE A 730 5.44 -10.60 9.84
N SER A 731 6.26 -11.18 8.95
CA SER A 731 7.48 -11.92 9.29
C SER A 731 8.67 -11.49 8.40
N PRO A 732 9.10 -10.20 8.48
CA PRO A 732 10.18 -9.67 7.65
C PRO A 732 11.59 -10.14 8.10
N PHE A 733 11.68 -10.98 9.13
CA PHE A 733 12.91 -11.32 9.85
C PHE A 733 14.00 -11.92 8.96
N VAL A 734 13.62 -12.59 7.87
CA VAL A 734 14.53 -13.15 6.87
C VAL A 734 15.46 -12.08 6.25
N LEU A 735 15.00 -10.82 6.16
CA LEU A 735 15.75 -9.71 5.56
C LEU A 735 16.96 -9.27 6.40
N TYR A 736 17.01 -9.63 7.68
CA TYR A 736 18.16 -9.37 8.56
C TYR A 736 19.35 -10.32 8.28
N ASN A 737 19.16 -11.37 7.46
CA ASN A 737 20.22 -12.32 7.09
C ASN A 737 21.14 -11.77 5.98
N ASP A 738 22.39 -12.23 5.98
CA ASP A 738 23.43 -11.65 5.12
C ASP A 738 23.21 -11.94 3.61
N GLY A 739 23.02 -10.86 2.84
CA GLY A 739 22.77 -10.86 1.39
C GLY A 739 21.30 -11.02 0.98
N VAL A 740 20.41 -11.36 1.93
CA VAL A 740 19.03 -11.75 1.60
C VAL A 740 18.19 -10.60 1.02
N MET A 741 18.42 -9.35 1.44
CA MET A 741 17.74 -8.18 0.86
C MET A 741 17.95 -8.10 -0.65
N ASP A 742 19.21 -8.19 -1.09
CA ASP A 742 19.57 -8.15 -2.51
C ASP A 742 19.16 -9.43 -3.24
N ASP A 743 19.15 -10.58 -2.56
CA ASP A 743 18.59 -11.80 -3.13
C ASP A 743 17.10 -11.62 -3.50
N PHE A 744 16.29 -10.95 -2.66
CA PHE A 744 14.92 -10.56 -3.01
C PHE A 744 14.83 -9.48 -4.08
N VAL A 745 15.78 -8.54 -4.17
CA VAL A 745 15.84 -7.58 -5.30
C VAL A 745 16.07 -8.29 -6.64
N ARG A 746 16.98 -9.28 -6.69
CA ARG A 746 17.12 -10.16 -7.88
C ARG A 746 15.88 -11.00 -8.11
N GLY A 747 15.26 -11.48 -7.03
CA GLY A 747 13.98 -12.18 -7.07
C GLY A 747 12.89 -11.37 -7.77
N LEU A 748 12.62 -10.17 -7.29
CA LEU A 748 11.60 -9.26 -7.84
C LEU A 748 11.86 -8.91 -9.31
N SER A 749 13.13 -8.67 -9.68
CA SER A 749 13.56 -8.33 -11.04
C SER A 749 13.77 -9.54 -11.98
N THR A 750 13.43 -10.76 -11.55
CA THR A 750 13.60 -11.98 -12.37
C THR A 750 12.37 -12.88 -12.39
N GLN A 751 11.69 -13.07 -11.25
CA GLN A 751 10.46 -13.87 -11.20
C GLN A 751 9.40 -13.27 -12.11
N PRO A 752 8.62 -14.07 -12.86
CA PRO A 752 7.49 -13.56 -13.60
C PRO A 752 6.37 -13.11 -12.64
N SER A 753 5.66 -12.05 -13.04
CA SER A 753 4.32 -11.78 -12.51
C SER A 753 3.35 -12.87 -12.94
N GLN A 754 2.27 -13.15 -12.19
CA GLN A 754 1.13 -13.88 -12.74
C GLN A 754 0.39 -13.00 -13.79
N LYS A 755 -0.52 -13.59 -14.55
CA LYS A 755 -1.35 -12.87 -15.54
C LYS A 755 -2.48 -12.07 -14.89
N PHE A 756 -2.97 -11.06 -15.61
CA PHE A 756 -4.22 -10.38 -15.26
C PHE A 756 -5.40 -11.17 -15.82
N ASP A 757 -6.02 -12.00 -14.98
CA ASP A 757 -7.23 -12.77 -15.29
C ASP A 757 -7.93 -13.23 -13.99
N ARG A 758 -8.88 -14.16 -14.08
CA ARG A 758 -9.68 -14.65 -12.94
C ARG A 758 -8.98 -15.65 -12.00
N HIS A 759 -7.73 -16.03 -12.27
CA HIS A 759 -7.00 -16.98 -11.42
C HIS A 759 -6.29 -16.25 -10.29
N PHE A 760 -6.33 -16.84 -9.10
CA PHE A 760 -5.73 -16.30 -7.88
C PHE A 760 -5.12 -17.46 -7.10
N THR A 761 -3.92 -17.29 -6.57
CA THR A 761 -3.25 -18.33 -5.80
C THR A 761 -3.98 -18.62 -4.48
N ARG A 762 -4.00 -19.89 -4.03
CA ARG A 762 -4.59 -20.28 -2.73
C ARG A 762 -4.00 -19.54 -1.54
N GLU A 763 -2.76 -19.10 -1.68
CA GLU A 763 -2.08 -18.28 -0.67
C GLU A 763 -2.85 -17.01 -0.27
N ILE A 764 -3.72 -16.49 -1.15
CA ILE A 764 -4.58 -15.34 -0.87
C ILE A 764 -6.08 -15.66 -0.89
N THR A 765 -6.54 -16.78 -1.47
CA THR A 765 -7.97 -17.16 -1.44
C THR A 765 -8.34 -18.06 -0.26
N ASP A 766 -7.39 -18.83 0.27
CA ASP A 766 -7.64 -19.85 1.31
C ASP A 766 -6.70 -19.70 2.52
N HIS A 767 -5.52 -19.11 2.33
CA HIS A 767 -4.45 -19.03 3.33
C HIS A 767 -4.05 -17.59 3.74
N LEU A 768 -4.85 -16.56 3.39
CA LEU A 768 -4.51 -15.16 3.71
C LEU A 768 -4.35 -14.97 5.23
N PHE A 769 -3.18 -14.48 5.66
CA PHE A 769 -2.81 -14.29 7.07
C PHE A 769 -2.99 -15.54 7.96
N GLN A 770 -2.86 -16.75 7.39
CA GLN A 770 -2.99 -18.00 8.15
C GLN A 770 -1.89 -18.19 9.21
N GLY A 771 -0.62 -17.95 8.87
CA GLY A 771 0.50 -18.30 9.75
C GLY A 771 0.48 -19.80 10.10
N ASP A 772 0.51 -20.12 11.40
CA ASP A 772 0.46 -21.49 11.93
C ASP A 772 -0.96 -22.04 12.16
N LEU A 773 -2.01 -21.32 11.75
CA LEU A 773 -3.41 -21.78 11.88
C LEU A 773 -3.77 -22.85 10.84
N ASP A 774 -4.90 -23.53 11.02
CA ASP A 774 -5.40 -24.54 10.07
C ASP A 774 -5.84 -23.96 8.71
N PHE A 775 -6.33 -22.70 8.70
CA PHE A 775 -6.82 -21.99 7.52
C PHE A 775 -6.68 -20.46 7.68
N GLY A 776 -6.70 -19.72 6.57
CA GLY A 776 -6.64 -18.26 6.55
C GLY A 776 -7.96 -17.59 6.15
N LEU A 777 -7.88 -16.40 5.57
CA LEU A 777 -9.00 -15.69 4.95
C LEU A 777 -8.94 -15.77 3.40
N ASP A 778 -9.97 -15.20 2.77
CA ASP A 778 -10.10 -15.09 1.32
C ASP A 778 -10.08 -13.61 0.87
N LEU A 779 -8.94 -13.15 0.34
CA LEU A 779 -8.75 -11.78 -0.15
C LEU A 779 -9.73 -11.42 -1.28
N VAL A 780 -10.06 -12.36 -2.16
CA VAL A 780 -10.98 -12.12 -3.28
C VAL A 780 -12.41 -11.91 -2.76
N ALA A 781 -12.83 -12.69 -1.76
CA ALA A 781 -14.12 -12.52 -1.10
C ALA A 781 -14.17 -11.20 -0.30
N LEU A 782 -13.08 -10.84 0.39
CA LEU A 782 -12.94 -9.55 1.06
C LEU A 782 -13.06 -8.38 0.06
N ASN A 783 -12.51 -8.49 -1.15
CA ASN A 783 -12.65 -7.47 -2.21
C ASN A 783 -14.11 -7.31 -2.67
N ILE A 784 -14.81 -8.43 -2.92
CA ILE A 784 -16.24 -8.42 -3.31
C ILE A 784 -17.09 -7.79 -2.21
N GLN A 785 -16.90 -8.23 -0.97
CA GLN A 785 -17.66 -7.73 0.18
C GLN A 785 -17.38 -6.25 0.45
N ARG A 786 -16.13 -5.79 0.28
CA ARG A 786 -15.76 -4.37 0.39
C ARG A 786 -16.39 -3.52 -0.71
N GLY A 787 -16.51 -4.03 -1.94
CA GLY A 787 -17.27 -3.37 -3.01
C GLY A 787 -18.73 -3.13 -2.65
N ARG A 788 -19.38 -4.12 -2.01
CA ARG A 788 -20.78 -4.02 -1.52
C ARG A 788 -20.90 -3.09 -0.31
N ASP A 789 -19.96 -3.16 0.64
CA ASP A 789 -19.87 -2.27 1.82
C ASP A 789 -19.74 -0.78 1.43
N HIS A 790 -18.97 -0.51 0.38
CA HIS A 790 -18.78 0.84 -0.18
C HIS A 790 -19.93 1.27 -1.10
N GLY A 791 -20.93 0.43 -1.34
CA GLY A 791 -22.04 0.72 -2.24
C GLY A 791 -21.58 0.99 -3.68
N LEU A 792 -20.56 0.28 -4.18
CA LEU A 792 -20.19 0.40 -5.59
C LEU A 792 -21.34 -0.09 -6.48
N PRO A 793 -21.76 0.69 -7.52
CA PRO A 793 -22.68 0.20 -8.53
C PRO A 793 -22.17 -1.08 -9.24
N PRO A 794 -23.09 -1.93 -9.74
CA PRO A 794 -22.73 -3.08 -10.56
C PRO A 794 -21.92 -2.74 -11.81
N TYR A 795 -21.20 -3.73 -12.32
CA TYR A 795 -20.27 -3.66 -13.45
C TYR A 795 -20.79 -2.90 -14.68
N ASN A 796 -22.06 -3.07 -15.05
CA ASN A 796 -22.61 -2.46 -16.27
C ASN A 796 -22.68 -0.92 -16.21
N GLU A 797 -22.88 -0.32 -15.04
CA GLU A 797 -22.88 1.14 -14.90
C GLU A 797 -21.48 1.73 -15.08
N TRP A 798 -20.46 1.01 -14.61
CA TRP A 798 -19.05 1.34 -14.83
C TRP A 798 -18.63 1.24 -16.30
N ARG A 799 -19.13 0.22 -17.03
CA ARG A 799 -18.98 0.17 -18.48
C ARG A 799 -19.57 1.41 -19.15
N GLN A 800 -20.80 1.78 -18.78
CA GLN A 800 -21.50 2.92 -19.39
C GLN A 800 -20.80 4.27 -19.14
N VAL A 801 -20.32 4.56 -17.92
CA VAL A 801 -19.58 5.81 -17.66
C VAL A 801 -18.23 5.86 -18.38
N CYS A 802 -17.62 4.71 -18.63
CA CYS A 802 -16.44 4.56 -19.48
C CYS A 802 -16.71 4.66 -20.99
N GLY A 803 -17.96 4.83 -21.41
CA GLY A 803 -18.36 4.87 -22.82
C GLY A 803 -18.39 3.50 -23.50
N LEU A 804 -18.31 2.41 -22.72
CA LEU A 804 -18.37 1.04 -23.21
C LEU A 804 -19.84 0.58 -23.33
N PRO A 805 -20.16 -0.33 -24.28
CA PRO A 805 -21.51 -0.88 -24.38
C PRO A 805 -21.94 -1.62 -23.10
N LYS A 806 -23.16 -1.33 -22.64
CA LYS A 806 -23.86 -2.13 -21.62
C LYS A 806 -24.07 -3.55 -22.14
N ILE A 807 -23.68 -4.55 -21.36
CA ILE A 807 -23.90 -5.97 -21.61
C ILE A 807 -25.36 -6.32 -21.29
N ARG A 808 -26.08 -6.95 -22.22
CA ARG A 808 -27.50 -7.30 -22.06
C ARG A 808 -27.77 -8.80 -21.89
N SER A 809 -26.79 -9.65 -22.18
CA SER A 809 -26.93 -11.10 -22.07
C SER A 809 -25.61 -11.79 -21.73
N TRP A 810 -25.68 -13.06 -21.34
CA TRP A 810 -24.51 -13.86 -21.00
C TRP A 810 -23.62 -14.16 -22.23
N GLU A 811 -24.23 -14.20 -23.43
CA GLU A 811 -23.53 -14.32 -24.70
C GLU A 811 -22.76 -13.03 -25.04
N GLU A 812 -23.34 -11.85 -24.79
CA GLU A 812 -22.61 -10.58 -24.88
C GLU A 812 -21.45 -10.52 -23.88
N LEU A 813 -21.63 -11.06 -22.66
CA LEU A 813 -20.57 -11.15 -21.65
C LEU A 813 -19.40 -12.04 -22.13
N ALA A 814 -19.69 -13.22 -22.70
CA ALA A 814 -18.68 -14.14 -23.23
C ALA A 814 -17.84 -13.57 -24.39
N ASN A 815 -18.30 -12.49 -25.04
CA ASN A 815 -17.50 -11.78 -26.04
C ASN A 815 -16.41 -10.92 -25.39
N VAL A 816 -16.65 -10.32 -24.22
CA VAL A 816 -15.70 -9.40 -23.56
C VAL A 816 -14.74 -10.05 -22.56
N MET A 817 -15.04 -11.26 -22.09
CA MET A 817 -14.17 -12.08 -21.23
C MET A 817 -13.95 -13.48 -21.81
N ASP A 818 -13.19 -14.33 -21.14
CA ASP A 818 -13.13 -15.76 -21.47
C ASP A 818 -14.52 -16.43 -21.32
N PRO A 819 -14.95 -17.32 -22.24
CA PRO A 819 -16.28 -17.93 -22.19
C PRO A 819 -16.57 -18.78 -20.95
N GLU A 820 -15.57 -19.45 -20.37
CA GLU A 820 -15.76 -20.20 -19.12
C GLU A 820 -16.00 -19.24 -17.94
N SER A 821 -15.30 -18.11 -17.92
CA SER A 821 -15.51 -17.04 -16.95
C SER A 821 -16.96 -16.52 -16.98
N ALA A 822 -17.49 -16.22 -18.17
CA ALA A 822 -18.89 -15.81 -18.34
C ALA A 822 -19.89 -16.91 -17.91
N ARG A 823 -19.60 -18.19 -18.21
CA ARG A 823 -20.41 -19.35 -17.82
C ARG A 823 -20.43 -19.56 -16.31
N LEU A 824 -19.32 -19.30 -15.60
CA LEU A 824 -19.25 -19.38 -14.15
C LEU A 824 -20.07 -18.26 -13.50
N LEU A 825 -19.97 -17.04 -14.01
CA LEU A 825 -20.77 -15.91 -13.53
C LEU A 825 -22.28 -16.11 -13.76
N GLN A 826 -22.67 -16.70 -14.90
CA GLN A 826 -24.06 -17.06 -15.22
C GLN A 826 -24.68 -18.05 -14.20
N LYS A 827 -23.87 -18.90 -13.55
CA LYS A 827 -24.35 -19.82 -12.49
C LYS A 827 -24.50 -19.14 -11.13
N LEU A 828 -23.83 -18.01 -10.92
CA LEU A 828 -23.71 -17.35 -9.62
C LEU A 828 -24.66 -16.16 -9.47
N TYR A 829 -24.83 -15.37 -10.53
CA TYR A 829 -25.61 -14.14 -10.51
C TYR A 829 -26.90 -14.30 -11.33
N PRO A 830 -28.02 -13.70 -10.89
CA PRO A 830 -29.32 -13.85 -11.57
C PRO A 830 -29.40 -13.07 -12.89
N SER A 831 -28.51 -12.07 -13.09
CA SER A 831 -28.48 -11.19 -14.26
C SER A 831 -27.07 -10.61 -14.45
N VAL A 832 -26.72 -10.26 -15.69
CA VAL A 832 -25.49 -9.51 -16.02
C VAL A 832 -25.47 -8.10 -15.40
N ASP A 833 -26.65 -7.55 -15.05
CA ASP A 833 -26.78 -6.26 -14.38
C ASP A 833 -26.44 -6.30 -12.89
N GLU A 834 -26.29 -7.49 -12.29
CA GLU A 834 -26.08 -7.64 -10.85
C GLU A 834 -24.63 -7.96 -10.47
N LEU A 835 -23.76 -8.10 -11.48
CA LEU A 835 -22.34 -8.47 -11.34
C LEU A 835 -21.57 -7.42 -10.51
N ASP A 836 -20.91 -7.86 -9.44
CA ASP A 836 -19.99 -7.00 -8.68
C ASP A 836 -18.78 -6.61 -9.55
N LEU A 837 -18.44 -5.31 -9.55
CA LEU A 837 -17.45 -4.71 -10.46
C LEU A 837 -16.13 -5.48 -10.51
N PHE A 838 -15.54 -5.77 -9.35
CA PHE A 838 -14.21 -6.40 -9.28
C PHE A 838 -14.15 -7.73 -10.03
N VAL A 839 -15.17 -8.58 -9.84
CA VAL A 839 -15.22 -9.94 -10.41
C VAL A 839 -15.40 -9.92 -11.92
N ALA A 840 -16.24 -9.03 -12.44
CA ALA A 840 -16.49 -8.95 -13.87
C ALA A 840 -15.36 -8.24 -14.62
N ALA A 841 -14.75 -7.20 -14.03
CA ALA A 841 -13.70 -6.42 -14.67
C ALA A 841 -12.31 -7.09 -14.60
N VAL A 842 -12.01 -7.90 -13.58
CA VAL A 842 -10.78 -8.72 -13.54
C VAL A 842 -10.79 -9.85 -14.60
N ALA A 843 -11.98 -10.21 -15.08
CA ALA A 843 -12.17 -11.24 -16.09
C ALA A 843 -12.12 -10.72 -17.53
N GLU A 844 -12.18 -9.40 -17.74
CA GLU A 844 -12.18 -8.81 -19.07
C GLU A 844 -10.90 -9.16 -19.85
N LYS A 845 -11.04 -9.43 -21.15
CA LYS A 845 -9.90 -9.54 -22.06
C LYS A 845 -9.10 -8.23 -22.03
N PRO A 846 -7.76 -8.27 -21.88
CA PRO A 846 -6.94 -7.08 -21.88
C PRO A 846 -7.14 -6.20 -23.12
N SER A 847 -7.06 -4.88 -22.94
CA SER A 847 -7.09 -3.94 -24.06
C SER A 847 -5.82 -4.07 -24.92
N PRO A 848 -5.84 -3.72 -26.22
CA PRO A 848 -4.67 -3.83 -27.10
C PRO A 848 -3.43 -3.11 -26.51
N GLY A 849 -2.36 -3.88 -26.27
CA GLY A 849 -1.11 -3.37 -25.71
C GLY A 849 -1.15 -3.02 -24.21
N ALA A 850 -2.25 -3.30 -23.52
CA ALA A 850 -2.44 -3.06 -22.10
C ALA A 850 -2.46 -4.38 -21.30
N LEU A 851 -2.13 -4.33 -20.01
CA LEU A 851 -2.34 -5.45 -19.09
C LEU A 851 -3.81 -5.57 -18.68
N LEU A 852 -4.54 -4.45 -18.55
CA LEU A 852 -5.88 -4.41 -17.99
C LEU A 852 -7.01 -4.45 -19.04
N GLY A 853 -8.17 -4.92 -18.62
CA GLY A 853 -9.42 -4.87 -19.41
C GLY A 853 -9.95 -3.45 -19.62
N PRO A 854 -10.81 -3.22 -20.64
CA PRO A 854 -11.31 -1.89 -21.04
C PRO A 854 -11.99 -1.09 -19.92
N THR A 855 -12.64 -1.74 -18.94
CA THR A 855 -13.24 -1.06 -17.80
C THR A 855 -12.17 -0.58 -16.81
N PHE A 856 -11.15 -1.39 -16.52
CA PHE A 856 -10.10 -1.01 -15.57
C PHE A 856 -9.07 -0.03 -16.17
N VAL A 857 -8.69 -0.13 -17.45
CA VAL A 857 -7.85 0.93 -18.08
C VAL A 857 -8.54 2.31 -18.05
N CYS A 858 -9.86 2.34 -18.19
CA CYS A 858 -10.64 3.57 -18.07
C CYS A 858 -10.59 4.15 -16.65
N LEU A 859 -10.87 3.34 -15.62
CA LEU A 859 -10.95 3.80 -14.23
C LEU A 859 -9.57 4.12 -13.63
N VAL A 860 -8.55 3.33 -13.94
CA VAL A 860 -7.17 3.60 -13.52
C VAL A 860 -6.63 4.84 -14.24
N GLY A 861 -6.87 4.96 -15.56
CA GLY A 861 -6.44 6.12 -16.33
C GLY A 861 -7.12 7.43 -15.91
N ASP A 862 -8.40 7.39 -15.53
CA ASP A 862 -9.10 8.54 -14.92
C ASP A 862 -8.40 9.00 -13.64
N GLN A 863 -8.13 8.09 -12.69
CA GLN A 863 -7.50 8.46 -11.43
C GLN A 863 -6.10 9.05 -11.63
N PHE A 864 -5.27 8.47 -12.50
CA PHE A 864 -3.96 9.04 -12.79
C PHE A 864 -4.04 10.35 -13.59
N SER A 865 -5.09 10.60 -14.38
CA SER A 865 -5.32 11.91 -15.00
C SER A 865 -5.67 12.96 -13.93
N ARG A 866 -6.52 12.61 -12.96
CA ARG A 866 -6.80 13.47 -11.78
C ARG A 866 -5.55 13.75 -10.97
N LEU A 867 -4.72 12.75 -10.70
CA LEU A 867 -3.45 12.90 -9.96
C LEU A 867 -2.45 13.78 -10.72
N ARG A 868 -2.40 13.74 -12.06
CA ARG A 868 -1.52 14.62 -12.86
C ARG A 868 -2.03 16.06 -12.94
N ARG A 869 -3.34 16.27 -13.05
CA ARG A 869 -3.94 17.58 -13.33
C ARG A 869 -4.49 18.32 -12.12
N GLY A 870 -4.87 17.61 -11.05
CA GLY A 870 -5.35 18.20 -9.81
C GLY A 870 -4.25 18.45 -8.78
N ASP A 871 -2.99 18.07 -9.06
CA ASP A 871 -1.85 18.18 -8.14
C ASP A 871 -0.91 19.34 -8.51
N ARG A 872 -0.91 20.38 -7.67
CA ARG A 872 -0.08 21.58 -7.82
C ARG A 872 1.43 21.31 -7.72
N TYR A 873 1.83 20.19 -7.12
CA TYR A 873 3.24 19.82 -7.00
C TYR A 873 3.59 18.56 -7.82
N PHE A 874 2.79 18.23 -8.86
CA PHE A 874 3.19 17.21 -9.84
C PHE A 874 4.53 17.61 -10.48
N TYR A 875 5.47 16.67 -10.62
CA TYR A 875 6.87 17.02 -10.86
C TYR A 875 7.15 17.79 -12.16
N GLU A 876 6.36 17.60 -13.22
CA GLU A 876 6.53 18.37 -14.45
C GLU A 876 5.87 19.76 -14.42
N GLU A 877 5.07 20.07 -13.40
CA GLU A 877 4.21 21.25 -13.41
C GLU A 877 5.01 22.56 -13.33
N GLY A 878 4.60 23.55 -14.13
CA GLY A 878 5.38 24.76 -14.39
C GLY A 878 4.67 26.05 -13.96
N GLY A 879 5.39 26.95 -13.30
CA GLY A 879 4.86 28.23 -12.82
C GLY A 879 4.32 28.19 -11.39
N GLN A 880 4.58 27.10 -10.66
CA GLN A 880 4.26 26.94 -9.24
C GLN A 880 5.50 27.24 -8.38
N PRO A 881 5.35 27.62 -7.10
CA PRO A 881 6.51 27.76 -6.19
C PRO A 881 7.37 26.49 -6.06
N SER A 882 6.74 25.34 -6.31
CA SER A 882 7.30 23.99 -6.28
C SER A 882 7.92 23.51 -7.60
N SER A 883 7.77 24.26 -8.70
CA SER A 883 8.28 23.86 -10.02
C SER A 883 9.80 23.68 -10.01
N PHE A 884 10.28 22.57 -10.56
CA PHE A 884 11.70 22.38 -10.84
C PHE A 884 12.18 23.27 -11.98
N THR A 885 13.45 23.68 -11.98
CA THR A 885 14.05 24.34 -13.14
C THR A 885 14.12 23.38 -14.34
N PRO A 886 14.26 23.87 -15.58
CA PRO A 886 14.44 23.00 -16.75
C PRO A 886 15.62 22.03 -16.60
N GLU A 887 16.73 22.48 -15.99
CA GLU A 887 17.92 21.68 -15.74
C GLU A 887 17.64 20.55 -14.74
N GLN A 888 16.93 20.86 -13.64
CA GLN A 888 16.51 19.90 -12.63
C GLN A 888 15.54 18.85 -13.20
N LEU A 889 14.51 19.31 -13.92
CA LEU A 889 13.48 18.45 -14.50
C LEU A 889 14.07 17.49 -15.55
N ASN A 890 15.05 17.94 -16.33
CA ASN A 890 15.77 17.10 -17.30
C ASN A 890 16.68 16.04 -16.63
N GLN A 891 16.95 16.14 -15.32
CA GLN A 891 17.60 15.06 -14.56
C GLN A 891 16.57 14.10 -13.97
N ILE A 892 15.43 14.58 -13.46
CA ILE A 892 14.32 13.73 -12.97
C ILE A 892 13.77 12.85 -14.09
N ARG A 893 13.72 13.34 -15.34
CA ARG A 893 13.38 12.55 -16.54
C ARG A 893 14.35 11.41 -16.88
N LYS A 894 15.38 11.18 -16.05
CA LYS A 894 16.30 10.04 -16.13
C LYS A 894 16.06 9.00 -15.04
N SER A 895 15.21 9.27 -14.05
CA SER A 895 14.86 8.29 -13.02
C SER A 895 14.22 7.06 -13.67
N ASN A 896 14.69 5.88 -13.29
CA ASN A 896 14.23 4.60 -13.80
C ASN A 896 14.35 3.58 -12.67
N LEU A 897 13.45 2.59 -12.62
CA LEU A 897 13.43 1.68 -11.48
C LEU A 897 14.75 0.90 -11.35
N ALA A 898 15.37 0.52 -12.47
CA ALA A 898 16.67 -0.17 -12.49
C ALA A 898 17.79 0.62 -11.76
N ARG A 899 17.82 1.96 -11.93
CA ARG A 899 18.76 2.85 -11.22
C ARG A 899 18.52 2.86 -9.72
N ILE A 900 17.26 2.93 -9.28
CA ILE A 900 16.89 2.91 -7.85
C ILE A 900 17.36 1.59 -7.20
N LEU A 901 17.12 0.45 -7.86
CA LEU A 901 17.63 -0.84 -7.39
C LEU A 901 19.17 -0.84 -7.33
N CYS A 902 19.85 -0.45 -8.41
CA CYS A 902 21.31 -0.42 -8.48
C CYS A 902 22.01 0.59 -7.53
N ASP A 903 21.35 1.67 -7.07
CA ASP A 903 21.95 2.65 -6.14
C ASP A 903 21.66 2.36 -4.66
N ASN A 904 20.63 1.55 -4.35
CA ASN A 904 20.15 1.34 -2.98
C ASN A 904 20.25 -0.11 -2.49
N SER A 905 20.68 -1.04 -3.35
CA SER A 905 21.12 -2.38 -2.96
C SER A 905 22.56 -2.42 -2.44
N ASP A 906 22.93 -3.47 -1.71
CA ASP A 906 24.28 -3.61 -1.15
C ASP A 906 25.26 -4.31 -2.13
N ASP A 907 24.80 -5.26 -2.95
CA ASP A 907 25.65 -6.00 -3.92
C ASP A 907 25.06 -6.20 -5.34
N ILE A 908 24.04 -5.43 -5.73
CA ILE A 908 23.48 -5.44 -7.11
C ILE A 908 24.40 -4.65 -8.06
N ILE A 909 25.23 -5.38 -8.81
CA ILE A 909 26.16 -4.84 -9.81
C ILE A 909 25.65 -4.91 -11.26
N VAL A 910 24.61 -5.71 -11.53
CA VAL A 910 24.01 -5.87 -12.86
C VAL A 910 22.49 -5.85 -12.78
N MET A 911 21.84 -5.20 -13.75
CA MET A 911 20.38 -5.08 -13.83
C MET A 911 19.95 -4.89 -15.30
N GLN A 912 18.73 -5.32 -15.66
CA GLN A 912 18.17 -4.95 -16.97
C GLN A 912 17.65 -3.50 -16.95
N PRO A 913 17.89 -2.68 -17.99
CA PRO A 913 17.49 -1.27 -17.99
C PRO A 913 16.01 -1.01 -17.74
N LEU A 914 15.11 -1.86 -18.26
CA LEU A 914 13.68 -1.81 -17.91
C LEU A 914 13.39 -2.91 -16.89
N ALA A 915 13.41 -2.54 -15.60
CA ALA A 915 13.31 -3.50 -14.49
C ALA A 915 11.99 -4.28 -14.49
N PHE A 916 10.87 -3.63 -14.86
CA PHE A 916 9.54 -4.25 -14.97
C PHE A 916 9.41 -5.34 -16.04
N PHE A 917 10.33 -5.38 -17.01
CA PHE A 917 10.31 -6.35 -18.10
C PHE A 917 11.38 -7.41 -17.90
N GLN A 918 11.03 -8.65 -18.28
CA GLN A 918 11.98 -9.76 -18.32
C GLN A 918 13.19 -9.43 -19.20
N SER A 919 14.36 -9.97 -18.82
CA SER A 919 15.59 -9.79 -19.58
C SER A 919 15.46 -10.39 -20.98
N SER A 920 15.94 -9.70 -22.01
CA SER A 920 15.84 -10.14 -23.40
C SER A 920 16.96 -9.54 -24.26
N LEU A 921 17.05 -9.92 -25.54
CA LEU A 921 18.06 -9.43 -26.48
C LEU A 921 18.19 -7.89 -26.54
N VAL A 922 17.10 -7.15 -26.28
CA VAL A 922 17.03 -5.67 -26.28
C VAL A 922 16.79 -5.06 -24.89
N ASN A 923 16.69 -5.90 -23.86
CA ASN A 923 16.63 -5.53 -22.44
C ASN A 923 17.61 -6.43 -21.68
N GLN A 924 18.88 -6.41 -22.09
CA GLN A 924 19.91 -7.29 -21.51
C GLN A 924 20.27 -6.80 -20.10
N ARG A 925 20.79 -7.69 -19.25
CA ARG A 925 21.35 -7.27 -17.97
C ARG A 925 22.69 -6.58 -18.22
N MET A 926 22.78 -5.32 -17.85
CA MET A 926 23.96 -4.48 -18.02
C MET A 926 24.62 -4.21 -16.66
N ASP A 927 25.91 -3.87 -16.65
CA ASP A 927 26.56 -3.30 -15.46
C ASP A 927 25.77 -2.05 -15.01
N CYS A 928 25.54 -1.93 -13.70
CA CYS A 928 24.85 -0.79 -13.09
C CYS A 928 25.52 0.57 -13.35
N LYS A 929 26.71 0.64 -13.96
CA LYS A 929 27.39 1.87 -14.43
C LYS A 929 27.21 2.15 -15.92
N SER A 930 26.54 1.27 -16.68
CA SER A 930 26.26 1.44 -18.11
C SER A 930 25.42 2.69 -18.37
N GLU A 931 25.70 3.39 -19.47
CA GLU A 931 24.86 4.50 -19.98
C GLU A 931 23.45 4.06 -20.41
N SER A 932 23.17 2.75 -20.44
CA SER A 932 21.82 2.22 -20.58
C SER A 932 21.00 2.30 -19.28
N ILE A 933 21.62 2.42 -18.10
CA ILE A 933 20.93 2.59 -16.81
C ILE A 933 21.17 4.04 -16.37
N LEU A 934 20.29 4.93 -16.83
CA LEU A 934 20.44 6.38 -16.66
C LEU A 934 20.52 6.75 -15.17
N ARG A 935 21.31 7.78 -14.86
CA ARG A 935 21.51 8.31 -13.50
C ARG A 935 21.03 9.75 -13.42
N VAL A 936 20.32 10.06 -12.33
CA VAL A 936 19.98 11.44 -11.95
C VAL A 936 21.21 12.13 -11.40
N ASP A 937 21.55 13.28 -11.97
CA ASP A 937 22.64 14.14 -11.51
C ASP A 937 22.06 15.30 -10.69
N LEU A 938 22.46 15.40 -9.42
CA LEU A 938 21.92 16.38 -8.47
C LEU A 938 22.64 17.74 -8.52
N ARG A 939 23.68 17.91 -9.35
CA ARG A 939 24.38 19.20 -9.51
C ARG A 939 23.46 20.40 -9.82
N PRO A 940 22.32 20.29 -10.55
CA PRO A 940 21.38 21.40 -10.75
C PRO A 940 20.66 21.91 -9.49
N TRP A 941 20.80 21.25 -8.34
CA TRP A 941 20.33 21.76 -7.04
C TRP A 941 21.41 22.54 -6.26
N GLN A 942 22.63 22.64 -6.81
CA GLN A 942 23.70 23.41 -6.17
C GLN A 942 23.38 24.92 -6.21
N GLY A 943 23.41 25.56 -5.04
CA GLY A 943 23.13 27.00 -4.91
C GLY A 943 21.64 27.36 -4.95
N GLU A 944 20.72 26.38 -5.01
CA GLU A 944 19.30 26.63 -4.84
C GLU A 944 19.04 27.23 -3.44
N ARG A 945 18.06 28.13 -3.37
CA ARG A 945 17.61 28.74 -2.11
C ARG A 945 16.33 28.02 -1.67
N PRO A 946 16.40 27.08 -0.71
CA PRO A 946 15.19 26.55 -0.09
C PRO A 946 14.42 27.71 0.55
N GLN A 947 13.09 27.66 0.48
CA GLN A 947 12.26 28.57 1.28
C GLN A 947 12.33 28.11 2.73
N ALA A 948 12.59 29.05 3.64
CA ALA A 948 12.67 28.82 5.08
C ALA A 948 11.26 28.73 5.71
#